data_AF-A0A1I5MK74-F1
#
_entry.id   AF-A0A1I5MK74-F1
#
_cell.length_a   1.000
_cell.length_b   1.000
_cell.length_c   1.000
_cell.angle_alpha   90.00
_cell.angle_beta   90.00
_cell.angle_gamma   90.00
#
_symmetry.space_group_name_H-M   'P 1'
#
loop_
_entity.id
_entity.type
_entity.pdbx_description
1 polymer ?
#
loop_
_entity_poly.entity_id
_entity_poly.type
_entity_poly.pdbx_seq_one_letter_code
_entity_poly.pdbx_strand_id
1 'polypeptide(L)'
;MSKTLKPQPASVLVARPFERTGLPIDSSEVATNIRSQNRDEKKAWSKAVNAAATQGDEVPEPCCKTLHISLCFDGTNNHEPSDSIADPICTSNVARLYHASLEKTEKGFFRYYSPGVGTVFEEIKEYLPSQAGLIGARGGEDRINWGLTRLIAALKETLKEAGQEPLSLSQTQALVEAMGTNWVASVLSGGLLENGTRKRKAAIQPYEDELTSLLEQRSSAGEKPEILALRLYVYGFSRGAAQARAFANWLMELTRRQNGEASEYRFAGLPISIEFLGLFDTVAAVGLADSAPFAAGHMDWASGTMRLPDESQVQACMPTGLPEDCHFLKRCVHLVSAHEQRASFPLDSIRRREKTADGKSDETKASAYRKDSWEYVYPGMHSDVGGGYPPGDQGKARGGQGELLSQIPLHHMYRSAFAAGAPLQVPESVLSDSQKGEPWRVMEPRTEVAFSISEVLVTRFNAWQKQAKARPLEDVIKREQALITAWRIDRYAGGIDTQGFYSHVKNQDMSDEQQDALKRLHAHKLAENAAAAQGKEAPVLSTGKQRQREADLELVGGSEAYARINTNKAFEPALDDRQLRRAAAEFKRDYERSWGVDEDTFSIGGIVDMLLGGTVYLINEEDEAQEYAELYLNGSDRHRELFVTRGVIANGQQALVELFDEQVHDSRAWFTNSSLFGEREPFTDYFRYRLVHFDNESNKSLSVLATAGRVVGVGIALASVGLSIKKRNPRYLLGLFLPSLATPVLTGRPGLPAFPQISAFDPLTGIALPMMQGMEAVRAFTQKPGDVVAMLNAMPLPVPLTDQTATTPELQAVFKAAETAKAVKAANDSGDMSGLLGQAMDMVDTGAPKPALQSPGWLDQAKGMAKDLTG
;
A
#
# COMPACT_ATOMS: atom_id res chain seq x y z
N MET A 1 18.16 41.72 1.81
CA MET A 1 17.31 40.63 2.32
C MET A 1 18.08 39.33 2.15
N SER A 2 18.63 38.80 3.24
CA SER A 2 19.29 37.48 3.24
C SER A 2 18.23 36.44 2.91
N LYS A 3 18.31 35.81 1.73
CA LYS A 3 17.56 34.58 1.45
C LYS A 3 18.08 33.55 2.45
N THR A 4 17.35 33.32 3.54
CA THR A 4 17.58 32.16 4.41
C THR A 4 17.48 30.92 3.51
N LEU A 5 18.64 30.39 3.12
CA LEU A 5 18.76 29.17 2.35
C LEU A 5 18.07 28.07 3.17
N LYS A 6 16.97 27.52 2.64
CA LYS A 6 16.30 26.38 3.27
C LYS A 6 17.34 25.27 3.50
N PRO A 7 17.37 24.63 4.67
CA PRO A 7 18.33 23.57 4.95
C PRO A 7 18.10 22.39 3.99
N GLN A 8 19.18 21.85 3.42
CA GLN A 8 19.10 20.76 2.46
C GLN A 8 18.55 19.48 3.11
N PRO A 9 17.65 18.74 2.45
CA PRO A 9 17.17 17.46 2.95
C PRO A 9 18.28 16.43 3.13
N ALA A 10 18.09 15.49 4.07
CA ALA A 10 19.00 14.37 4.24
C ALA A 10 19.06 13.49 2.98
N SER A 11 20.25 12.95 2.71
CA SER A 11 20.46 11.98 1.62
C SER A 11 19.91 10.61 2.00
N VAL A 12 19.26 9.94 1.05
CA VAL A 12 18.87 8.54 1.14
C VAL A 12 20.09 7.65 0.86
N LEU A 13 20.09 6.44 1.41
CA LEU A 13 21.12 5.45 1.10
C LEU A 13 20.79 4.74 -0.21
N VAL A 14 21.82 4.42 -0.98
CA VAL A 14 21.71 3.43 -2.06
C VAL A 14 21.86 2.05 -1.43
N ALA A 15 21.17 1.04 -1.96
CA ALA A 15 21.40 -0.35 -1.57
C ALA A 15 22.91 -0.68 -1.57
N ARG A 16 23.33 -1.48 -0.59
CA ARG A 16 24.72 -1.91 -0.49
C ARG A 16 25.05 -2.92 -1.61
N PRO A 17 26.32 -3.03 -2.04
CA PRO A 17 26.72 -4.14 -2.89
C PRO A 17 26.30 -5.46 -2.24
N PHE A 18 25.78 -6.38 -3.04
CA PHE A 18 25.43 -7.71 -2.62
C PHE A 18 26.68 -8.59 -2.71
N GLU A 19 27.41 -8.68 -1.60
CA GLU A 19 28.67 -9.45 -1.49
C GLU A 19 28.46 -10.84 -0.91
N ARG A 20 27.37 -11.02 -0.16
CA ARG A 20 27.01 -12.29 0.47
C ARG A 20 25.50 -12.36 0.68
N THR A 21 25.00 -13.58 0.90
CA THR A 21 23.61 -13.81 1.29
C THR A 21 23.24 -13.07 2.57
N GLY A 22 21.96 -12.70 2.70
CA GLY A 22 21.44 -12.10 3.94
C GLY A 22 21.36 -13.08 5.11
N LEU A 23 21.34 -14.39 4.82
CA LEU A 23 21.32 -15.47 5.79
C LEU A 23 22.61 -15.48 6.65
N PRO A 24 22.55 -15.95 7.91
CA PRO A 24 23.77 -16.14 8.71
C PRO A 24 24.72 -17.10 8.00
N ILE A 25 26.02 -16.96 8.28
CA ILE A 25 27.07 -17.79 7.66
C ILE A 25 27.72 -18.77 8.65
N ASP A 26 27.53 -18.55 9.95
CA ASP A 26 28.13 -19.34 11.01
C ASP A 26 27.28 -19.32 12.30
N SER A 27 27.64 -20.19 13.24
CA SER A 27 26.95 -20.35 14.51
C SER A 27 27.12 -19.16 15.46
N SER A 28 28.12 -18.29 15.24
CA SER A 28 28.39 -17.11 16.06
C SER A 28 27.38 -16.00 15.77
N GLU A 29 27.03 -15.78 14.50
CA GLU A 29 25.95 -14.88 14.11
C GLU A 29 24.62 -15.35 14.75
N VAL A 30 24.34 -16.65 14.70
CA VAL A 30 23.14 -17.25 15.33
C VAL A 30 23.16 -17.07 16.85
N ALA A 31 24.29 -17.34 17.50
CA ALA A 31 24.43 -17.15 18.95
C ALA A 31 24.25 -15.68 19.36
N THR A 32 24.65 -14.73 18.52
CA THR A 32 24.44 -13.29 18.77
C THR A 32 22.96 -12.94 18.73
N ASN A 33 22.22 -13.43 17.72
CA ASN A 33 20.78 -13.24 17.62
C ASN A 33 20.03 -13.85 18.82
N ILE A 34 20.38 -15.07 19.23
CA ILE A 34 19.81 -15.72 20.42
C ILE A 34 20.11 -14.91 21.70
N ARG A 35 21.32 -14.36 21.84
CA ARG A 35 21.65 -13.49 22.98
C ARG A 35 20.78 -12.23 23.03
N SER A 36 20.44 -11.66 21.88
CA SER A 36 19.54 -10.51 21.81
C SER A 36 18.11 -10.86 22.22
N GLN A 37 17.61 -12.04 21.83
CA GLN A 37 16.29 -12.54 22.26
C GLN A 37 16.24 -12.70 23.78
N ASN A 38 17.26 -13.33 24.37
CA ASN A 38 17.29 -13.63 25.80
C ASN A 38 17.77 -12.44 26.66
N ARG A 39 17.86 -11.22 26.10
CA ARG A 39 18.41 -10.04 26.78
C ARG A 39 17.61 -9.68 28.03
N ASP A 40 16.28 -9.74 27.94
CA ASP A 40 15.37 -9.40 29.04
C ASP A 40 15.47 -10.43 30.17
N GLU A 41 15.38 -11.71 29.85
CA GLU A 41 15.51 -12.84 30.79
C GLU A 41 16.84 -12.79 31.54
N LYS A 42 17.96 -12.55 30.83
CA LYS A 42 19.28 -12.39 31.46
C LYS A 42 19.36 -11.21 32.41
N LYS A 43 18.72 -10.08 32.06
CA LYS A 43 18.69 -8.90 32.92
C LYS A 43 17.85 -9.14 34.16
N ALA A 44 16.68 -9.74 34.01
CA ALA A 44 15.81 -10.15 35.12
C ALA A 44 16.56 -11.11 36.04
N TRP A 45 17.26 -12.10 35.48
CA TRP A 45 18.06 -13.05 36.22
C TRP A 45 19.18 -12.37 37.02
N SER A 46 19.98 -11.53 36.36
CA SER A 46 21.07 -10.80 37.02
C SER A 46 20.57 -9.95 38.18
N LYS A 47 19.38 -9.36 38.06
CA LYS A 47 18.75 -8.56 39.12
C LYS A 47 18.33 -9.45 40.30
N ALA A 48 17.72 -10.61 40.03
CA ALA A 48 17.31 -11.56 41.06
C ALA A 48 18.53 -12.10 41.84
N VAL A 49 19.61 -12.47 41.15
CA VAL A 49 20.87 -12.90 41.76
C VAL A 49 21.45 -11.81 42.66
N ASN A 50 21.51 -10.57 42.19
CA ASN A 50 22.03 -9.46 42.99
C ASN A 50 21.18 -9.19 44.24
N ALA A 51 19.86 -9.28 44.14
CA ALA A 51 18.95 -9.10 45.27
C ALA A 51 19.12 -10.22 46.31
N ALA A 52 19.23 -11.48 45.88
CA ALA A 52 19.43 -12.60 46.79
C ALA A 52 20.84 -12.64 47.41
N ALA A 53 21.87 -12.23 46.66
CA ALA A 53 23.22 -12.08 47.19
C ALA A 53 23.28 -11.07 48.35
N THR A 54 22.45 -10.01 48.32
CA THR A 54 22.31 -9.09 49.46
C THR A 54 21.62 -9.69 50.68
N GLN A 55 20.93 -10.82 50.52
CA GLN A 55 20.21 -11.56 51.57
C GLN A 55 20.93 -12.86 52.00
N GLY A 56 22.01 -13.25 51.30
CA GLY A 56 22.79 -14.46 51.60
C GLY A 56 22.24 -15.75 50.96
N ASP A 57 21.29 -15.63 50.04
CA ASP A 57 20.61 -16.76 49.40
C ASP A 57 21.18 -17.06 48.00
N GLU A 58 21.23 -18.35 47.64
CA GLU A 58 21.43 -18.79 46.26
C GLU A 58 20.08 -18.92 45.56
N VAL A 59 19.93 -18.31 44.38
CA VAL A 59 18.72 -18.45 43.55
C VAL A 59 19.05 -19.40 42.40
N PRO A 60 18.12 -20.27 41.97
CA PRO A 60 18.17 -20.95 40.68
C PRO A 60 17.67 -20.05 39.54
N GLU A 61 18.14 -20.27 38.30
CA GLU A 61 17.77 -19.43 37.15
C GLU A 61 16.24 -19.29 37.06
N PRO A 62 15.66 -18.06 36.99
CA PRO A 62 14.24 -17.86 37.14
C PRO A 62 13.60 -18.35 35.86
N CYS A 63 12.59 -19.20 35.99
CA CYS A 63 11.75 -19.54 34.86
C CYS A 63 10.94 -18.28 34.49
N CYS A 64 11.45 -17.50 33.54
CA CYS A 64 10.83 -16.30 33.01
C CYS A 64 10.90 -16.33 31.49
N LYS A 65 9.99 -15.61 30.82
CA LYS A 65 10.01 -15.51 29.37
C LYS A 65 9.57 -14.14 28.88
N THR A 66 10.22 -13.68 27.82
CA THR A 66 9.75 -12.56 27.00
C THR A 66 8.95 -13.09 25.82
N LEU A 67 7.86 -12.41 25.46
CA LEU A 67 7.10 -12.78 24.26
C LEU A 67 7.65 -12.00 23.06
N HIS A 68 8.09 -12.73 22.05
CA HIS A 68 8.58 -12.22 20.78
C HIS A 68 7.50 -12.43 19.71
N ILE A 69 6.97 -11.36 19.15
CA ILE A 69 5.84 -11.40 18.21
C ILE A 69 6.28 -10.85 16.86
N SER A 70 6.29 -11.71 15.84
CA SER A 70 6.46 -11.29 14.44
C SER A 70 5.09 -11.00 13.82
N LEU A 71 4.87 -9.78 13.34
CA LEU A 71 3.60 -9.36 12.74
C LEU A 71 3.84 -8.89 11.29
N CYS A 72 3.19 -9.56 10.34
CA CYS A 72 3.46 -9.40 8.92
C CYS A 72 2.22 -8.86 8.19
N PHE A 73 2.29 -7.66 7.62
CA PHE A 73 1.21 -7.03 6.84
C PHE A 73 1.56 -7.05 5.34
N ASP A 74 0.91 -7.89 4.56
CA ASP A 74 1.29 -8.04 3.15
C ASP A 74 0.75 -6.93 2.23
N GLY A 75 1.32 -6.85 1.04
CA GLY A 75 0.98 -5.87 0.01
C GLY A 75 -0.37 -6.10 -0.63
N THR A 76 -0.88 -5.08 -1.35
CA THR A 76 -2.16 -5.19 -2.07
C THR A 76 -2.15 -6.39 -3.01
N ASN A 77 -3.25 -7.16 -3.01
CA ASN A 77 -3.40 -8.38 -3.81
C ASN A 77 -2.45 -9.54 -3.44
N ASN A 78 -1.65 -9.45 -2.38
CA ASN A 78 -0.83 -10.58 -1.90
C ASN A 78 -1.57 -11.39 -0.84
N HIS A 79 -1.58 -12.71 -0.99
CA HIS A 79 -2.34 -13.60 -0.13
C HIS A 79 -1.62 -14.95 0.06
N GLU A 80 -1.04 -15.14 1.23
CA GLU A 80 -0.72 -16.45 1.78
C GLU A 80 -2.00 -17.08 2.37
N PRO A 81 -2.29 -18.38 2.13
CA PRO A 81 -1.44 -19.39 1.49
C PRO A 81 -1.55 -19.49 -0.04
N SER A 82 -2.45 -18.74 -0.68
CA SER A 82 -2.71 -18.98 -2.10
C SER A 82 -1.53 -18.72 -3.03
N ASP A 83 -0.69 -17.73 -2.70
CA ASP A 83 0.48 -17.37 -3.51
C ASP A 83 1.63 -18.38 -3.36
N SER A 84 1.69 -19.15 -2.25
CA SER A 84 2.71 -20.20 -2.03
C SER A 84 2.39 -21.54 -2.67
N ILE A 85 1.12 -21.75 -3.06
CA ILE A 85 0.67 -22.93 -3.80
C ILE A 85 0.35 -22.63 -5.26
N ALA A 86 0.51 -21.36 -5.69
CA ALA A 86 0.40 -20.96 -7.07
C ALA A 86 1.50 -21.64 -7.92
N ASP A 87 1.20 -21.83 -9.20
CA ASP A 87 2.14 -22.38 -10.18
C ASP A 87 2.21 -21.45 -11.39
N PRO A 88 3.31 -20.69 -11.56
CA PRO A 88 4.47 -20.58 -10.66
C PRO A 88 4.18 -19.87 -9.31
N ILE A 89 5.00 -20.16 -8.29
CA ILE A 89 4.92 -19.53 -6.95
C ILE A 89 5.19 -18.02 -7.05
N CYS A 90 4.37 -17.23 -6.37
CA CYS A 90 4.39 -15.76 -6.42
C CYS A 90 4.32 -15.08 -5.04
N THR A 91 4.90 -15.70 -4.00
CA THR A 91 4.92 -15.13 -2.65
C THR A 91 5.69 -13.81 -2.56
N SER A 92 5.16 -12.87 -1.78
CA SER A 92 5.83 -11.62 -1.42
C SER A 92 7.03 -11.86 -0.48
N ASN A 93 7.86 -10.84 -0.31
CA ASN A 93 8.93 -10.86 0.69
C ASN A 93 8.39 -10.84 2.12
N VAL A 94 7.19 -10.31 2.36
CA VAL A 94 6.53 -10.34 3.68
C VAL A 94 6.10 -11.76 4.03
N ALA A 95 5.48 -12.49 3.09
CA ALA A 95 5.13 -13.90 3.27
C ALA A 95 6.38 -14.77 3.49
N ARG A 96 7.46 -14.54 2.74
CA ARG A 96 8.73 -15.26 2.92
C ARG A 96 9.39 -15.01 4.29
N LEU A 97 9.32 -13.77 4.79
CA LEU A 97 9.78 -13.45 6.14
C LEU A 97 8.88 -14.11 7.21
N TYR A 98 7.55 -14.14 6.99
CA TYR A 98 6.62 -14.86 7.86
C TYR A 98 6.92 -16.37 7.92
N HIS A 99 7.17 -17.01 6.77
CA HIS A 99 7.57 -18.41 6.71
C HIS A 99 8.89 -18.66 7.45
N ALA A 100 9.82 -17.72 7.36
CA ALA A 100 11.09 -17.75 8.08
C ALA A 100 11.00 -17.29 9.55
N SER A 101 9.88 -16.77 10.05
CA SER A 101 9.72 -16.42 11.46
C SER A 101 9.54 -17.66 12.34
N LEU A 102 10.15 -17.67 13.52
CA LEU A 102 10.01 -18.75 14.49
C LEU A 102 8.59 -18.79 15.07
N GLU A 103 8.11 -20.00 15.30
CA GLU A 103 6.84 -20.26 15.97
C GLU A 103 7.04 -21.36 17.01
N LYS A 104 7.00 -20.96 18.28
CA LYS A 104 7.19 -21.83 19.44
C LYS A 104 6.54 -21.16 20.65
N THR A 105 5.21 -21.20 20.69
CA THR A 105 4.37 -20.39 21.59
C THR A 105 4.65 -20.69 23.07
N GLU A 106 4.99 -21.94 23.42
CA GLU A 106 5.39 -22.32 24.77
C GLU A 106 6.68 -21.61 25.22
N LYS A 107 7.58 -21.31 24.28
CA LYS A 107 8.82 -20.55 24.47
C LYS A 107 8.64 -19.04 24.26
N GLY A 108 7.42 -18.58 23.97
CA GLY A 108 7.11 -17.15 23.78
C GLY A 108 7.34 -16.62 22.37
N PHE A 109 7.56 -17.47 21.37
CA PHE A 109 7.72 -17.05 19.98
C PHE A 109 6.41 -17.20 19.20
N PHE A 110 5.88 -16.07 18.71
CA PHE A 110 4.65 -15.99 17.94
C PHE A 110 4.91 -15.35 16.57
N ARG A 111 4.17 -15.79 15.56
CA ARG A 111 4.12 -15.15 14.25
C ARG A 111 2.67 -15.02 13.79
N TYR A 112 2.37 -13.91 13.12
CA TYR A 112 1.04 -13.61 12.60
C TYR A 112 1.16 -12.98 11.21
N TYR A 113 0.29 -13.39 10.31
CA TYR A 113 0.24 -12.90 8.93
C TYR A 113 -1.13 -12.29 8.63
N SER A 114 -1.12 -11.04 8.17
CA SER A 114 -2.28 -10.33 7.66
C SER A 114 -2.19 -10.28 6.13
N PRO A 115 -3.15 -10.88 5.40
CA PRO A 115 -3.17 -10.82 3.95
C PRO A 115 -3.40 -9.40 3.45
N GLY A 116 -2.99 -9.15 2.21
CA GLY A 116 -3.14 -7.88 1.52
C GLY A 116 -4.57 -7.37 1.45
N VAL A 117 -4.74 -6.05 1.29
CA VAL A 117 -6.06 -5.49 0.95
C VAL A 117 -6.49 -5.95 -0.45
N GLY A 118 -7.79 -6.18 -0.61
CA GLY A 118 -8.39 -6.69 -1.85
C GLY A 118 -8.44 -8.22 -1.94
N THR A 119 -7.88 -8.92 -0.96
CA THR A 119 -7.92 -10.39 -0.87
C THR A 119 -8.80 -10.83 0.29
N VAL A 120 -9.20 -12.10 0.27
CA VAL A 120 -9.98 -12.71 1.37
C VAL A 120 -9.24 -12.60 2.70
N PHE A 121 -9.98 -12.29 3.76
CA PHE A 121 -9.54 -12.33 5.15
C PHE A 121 -10.72 -12.58 6.11
N GLU A 122 -10.92 -13.85 6.46
CA GLU A 122 -12.04 -14.31 7.30
C GLU A 122 -12.06 -13.68 8.71
N GLU A 123 -10.90 -13.45 9.31
CA GLU A 123 -10.80 -12.90 10.67
C GLU A 123 -11.34 -11.47 10.80
N ILE A 124 -11.56 -10.79 9.68
CA ILE A 124 -12.18 -9.46 9.59
C ILE A 124 -13.48 -9.47 8.77
N LYS A 125 -14.05 -10.65 8.51
CA LYS A 125 -15.27 -10.88 7.71
C LYS A 125 -15.16 -10.41 6.25
N GLU A 126 -13.96 -10.38 5.67
CA GLU A 126 -13.75 -10.16 4.24
C GLU A 126 -13.72 -11.51 3.50
N TYR A 127 -14.87 -12.09 3.22
CA TYR A 127 -14.96 -13.46 2.68
C TYR A 127 -14.75 -13.57 1.16
N LEU A 128 -14.69 -12.44 0.45
CA LEU A 128 -14.52 -12.38 -1.00
C LEU A 128 -13.45 -11.35 -1.34
N PRO A 129 -12.66 -11.59 -2.41
CA PRO A 129 -11.77 -10.57 -2.94
C PRO A 129 -12.60 -9.38 -3.42
N SER A 130 -12.07 -8.18 -3.22
CA SER A 130 -12.83 -6.95 -3.40
C SER A 130 -12.07 -5.97 -4.26
N GLN A 131 -12.69 -5.53 -5.36
CA GLN A 131 -12.17 -4.40 -6.15
C GLN A 131 -12.09 -3.13 -5.31
N ALA A 132 -13.04 -2.91 -4.38
CA ALA A 132 -12.97 -1.81 -3.42
C ALA A 132 -11.81 -1.97 -2.41
N GLY A 133 -11.35 -3.20 -2.13
CA GLY A 133 -10.14 -3.47 -1.36
C GLY A 133 -8.86 -3.26 -2.18
N LEU A 134 -8.85 -3.66 -3.46
CA LEU A 134 -7.71 -3.46 -4.38
C LEU A 134 -7.48 -1.97 -4.70
N ILE A 135 -8.57 -1.24 -4.87
CA ILE A 135 -8.59 0.16 -5.31
C ILE A 135 -8.67 1.07 -4.08
N GLY A 136 -9.69 0.95 -3.24
CA GLY A 136 -9.89 1.82 -2.07
C GLY A 136 -9.22 1.39 -0.77
N ALA A 137 -8.39 0.33 -0.75
CA ALA A 137 -7.85 -0.27 0.48
C ALA A 137 -8.88 -0.47 1.60
N ARG A 138 -10.14 -0.69 1.22
CA ARG A 138 -11.19 -1.07 2.16
C ARG A 138 -10.72 -2.30 2.93
N GLY A 139 -10.91 -2.27 4.25
CA GLY A 139 -10.35 -3.28 5.17
C GLY A 139 -8.91 -2.98 5.62
N GLY A 140 -8.32 -1.85 5.25
CA GLY A 140 -7.00 -1.42 5.73
C GLY A 140 -6.97 -1.12 7.23
N GLU A 141 -7.93 -0.31 7.72
CA GLU A 141 -8.11 -0.09 9.17
C GLU A 141 -8.36 -1.41 9.92
N ASP A 142 -9.21 -2.28 9.37
CA ASP A 142 -9.57 -3.56 9.99
C ASP A 142 -8.35 -4.49 10.12
N ARG A 143 -7.45 -4.51 9.14
CA ARG A 143 -6.17 -5.26 9.21
C ARG A 143 -5.27 -4.70 10.31
N ILE A 144 -5.18 -3.38 10.46
CA ILE A 144 -4.40 -2.75 11.55
C ILE A 144 -4.99 -3.12 12.92
N ASN A 145 -6.31 -2.99 13.05
CA ASN A 145 -7.05 -3.35 14.26
C ASN A 145 -6.88 -4.84 14.58
N TRP A 146 -6.94 -5.72 13.58
CA TRP A 146 -6.63 -7.14 13.71
C TRP A 146 -5.22 -7.35 14.28
N GLY A 147 -4.22 -6.60 13.79
CA GLY A 147 -2.87 -6.61 14.33
C GLY A 147 -2.81 -6.28 15.83
N LEU A 148 -3.62 -5.33 16.30
CA LEU A 148 -3.73 -5.01 17.74
C LEU A 148 -4.31 -6.19 18.54
N THR A 149 -5.31 -6.90 17.98
CA THR A 149 -5.88 -8.09 18.65
C THR A 149 -4.86 -9.22 18.84
N ARG A 150 -3.81 -9.28 18.00
CA ARG A 150 -2.77 -10.32 18.11
C ARG A 150 -1.94 -10.21 19.40
N LEU A 151 -1.84 -9.02 19.99
CA LEU A 151 -1.21 -8.84 21.31
C LEU A 151 -2.04 -9.51 22.42
N ILE A 152 -3.35 -9.37 22.36
CA ILE A 152 -4.30 -10.05 23.26
C ILE A 152 -4.20 -11.56 23.03
N ALA A 153 -4.25 -12.01 21.78
CA ALA A 153 -4.18 -13.43 21.44
C ALA A 153 -2.90 -14.09 21.96
N ALA A 154 -1.73 -13.45 21.80
CA ALA A 154 -0.45 -13.95 22.28
C ALA A 154 -0.41 -14.08 23.82
N LEU A 155 -0.98 -13.12 24.55
CA LEU A 155 -1.06 -13.18 26.02
C LEU A 155 -2.04 -14.25 26.49
N LYS A 156 -3.22 -14.37 25.89
CA LYS A 156 -4.20 -15.41 26.24
C LYS A 156 -3.64 -16.81 25.99
N GLU A 157 -3.00 -17.03 24.83
CA GLU A 157 -2.33 -18.31 24.53
C GLU A 157 -1.19 -18.61 25.52
N THR A 158 -0.43 -17.58 25.91
CA THR A 158 0.63 -17.71 26.93
C THR A 158 0.09 -18.10 28.29
N LEU A 159 -1.13 -17.66 28.63
CA LEU A 159 -1.77 -17.82 29.93
C LEU A 159 -2.81 -18.95 29.95
N LYS A 160 -2.83 -19.83 28.94
CA LYS A 160 -3.83 -20.91 28.84
C LYS A 160 -3.85 -21.86 30.04
N GLU A 161 -2.69 -22.18 30.60
CA GLU A 161 -2.55 -23.02 31.80
C GLU A 161 -3.08 -22.32 33.06
N ALA A 162 -3.22 -20.99 33.01
CA ALA A 162 -3.85 -20.18 34.05
C ALA A 162 -5.38 -20.02 33.83
N GLY A 163 -5.98 -20.84 32.96
CA GLY A 163 -7.42 -20.85 32.68
C GLY A 163 -7.89 -19.83 31.64
N GLN A 164 -6.97 -19.22 30.88
CA GLN A 164 -7.35 -18.33 29.78
C GLN A 164 -7.66 -19.12 28.51
N GLU A 165 -8.80 -18.83 27.89
CA GLU A 165 -9.14 -19.41 26.59
C GLU A 165 -8.49 -18.61 25.45
N PRO A 166 -7.93 -19.27 24.41
CA PRO A 166 -7.44 -18.60 23.21
C PRO A 166 -8.49 -17.64 22.64
N LEU A 167 -8.04 -16.53 22.05
CA LEU A 167 -8.95 -15.56 21.45
C LEU A 167 -9.68 -16.21 20.27
N SER A 168 -11.00 -16.36 20.38
CA SER A 168 -11.78 -17.03 19.33
C SER A 168 -11.88 -16.16 18.06
N LEU A 169 -12.25 -16.80 16.94
CA LEU A 169 -12.56 -16.09 15.69
C LEU A 169 -13.66 -15.06 15.89
N SER A 170 -14.75 -15.42 16.58
CA SER A 170 -15.88 -14.51 16.83
C SER A 170 -15.49 -13.34 17.73
N GLN A 171 -14.63 -13.56 18.74
CA GLN A 171 -14.10 -12.49 19.58
C GLN A 171 -13.18 -11.55 18.80
N THR A 172 -12.33 -12.11 17.94
CA THR A 172 -11.47 -11.34 17.04
C THR A 172 -12.30 -10.44 16.13
N GLN A 173 -13.29 -11.01 15.44
CA GLN A 173 -14.17 -10.27 14.54
C GLN A 173 -14.92 -9.16 15.28
N ALA A 174 -15.47 -9.45 16.47
CA ALA A 174 -16.18 -8.46 17.28
C ALA A 174 -15.25 -7.33 17.77
N LEU A 175 -14.02 -7.64 18.15
CA LEU A 175 -13.01 -6.64 18.53
C LEU A 175 -12.66 -5.72 17.35
N VAL A 176 -12.41 -6.29 16.17
CA VAL A 176 -12.11 -5.51 14.96
C VAL A 176 -13.28 -4.56 14.62
N GLU A 177 -14.51 -5.07 14.61
CA GLU A 177 -15.71 -4.26 14.38
C GLU A 177 -15.90 -3.16 15.44
N ALA A 178 -15.64 -3.46 16.71
CA ALA A 178 -15.73 -2.48 17.79
C ALA A 178 -14.68 -1.36 17.69
N MET A 179 -13.53 -1.64 17.05
CA MET A 179 -12.45 -0.68 16.85
C MET A 179 -12.59 0.16 15.57
N GLY A 180 -13.26 -0.35 14.54
CA GLY A 180 -13.43 0.32 13.25
C GLY A 180 -14.19 1.65 13.36
N THR A 181 -13.88 2.61 12.49
CA THR A 181 -14.50 3.96 12.51
C THR A 181 -15.77 4.08 11.66
N ASN A 182 -16.23 2.98 11.07
CA ASN A 182 -17.46 2.85 10.27
C ASN A 182 -17.65 3.96 9.23
N TRP A 183 -16.59 4.29 8.48
CA TRP A 183 -16.54 5.38 7.49
C TRP A 183 -17.79 5.49 6.60
N VAL A 184 -18.26 4.36 6.04
CA VAL A 184 -19.44 4.33 5.18
C VAL A 184 -20.70 4.85 5.90
N ALA A 185 -20.90 4.43 7.15
CA ALA A 185 -22.03 4.91 7.96
C ALA A 185 -21.86 6.39 8.30
N SER A 186 -20.64 6.86 8.57
CA SER A 186 -20.35 8.28 8.81
C SER A 186 -20.61 9.13 7.58
N VAL A 187 -20.23 8.69 6.37
CA VAL A 187 -20.53 9.42 5.11
C VAL A 187 -22.04 9.45 4.84
N LEU A 188 -22.74 8.32 5.00
CA LEU A 188 -24.18 8.23 4.75
C LEU A 188 -25.04 8.94 5.80
N SER A 189 -24.56 9.08 7.05
CA SER A 189 -25.26 9.79 8.14
C SER A 189 -24.86 11.25 8.27
N GLY A 190 -24.01 11.77 7.38
CA GLY A 190 -23.70 13.19 7.34
C GLY A 190 -22.56 13.65 8.26
N GLY A 191 -21.56 12.80 8.49
CA GLY A 191 -20.28 13.23 9.03
C GLY A 191 -20.09 13.08 10.54
N LEU A 192 -20.83 12.20 11.21
CA LEU A 192 -20.47 11.74 12.55
C LEU A 192 -19.18 10.92 12.48
N LEU A 193 -18.05 11.63 12.41
CA LEU A 193 -16.70 11.07 12.45
C LEU A 193 -16.48 10.44 13.82
N GLU A 194 -16.37 9.12 13.86
CA GLU A 194 -16.00 8.42 15.07
C GLU A 194 -14.52 8.61 15.36
N ASN A 195 -14.18 8.85 16.63
CA ASN A 195 -12.77 8.97 17.03
C ASN A 195 -12.17 7.56 17.17
N GLY A 196 -11.41 7.13 16.16
CA GLY A 196 -10.81 5.80 16.11
C GLY A 196 -9.94 5.46 17.33
N THR A 197 -9.16 6.42 17.85
CA THR A 197 -8.35 6.20 19.06
C THR A 197 -9.23 5.86 20.27
N ARG A 198 -10.35 6.59 20.45
CA ARG A 198 -11.28 6.31 21.55
C ARG A 198 -11.93 4.94 21.40
N LYS A 199 -12.35 4.55 20.18
CA LYS A 199 -12.95 3.24 19.92
C LYS A 199 -11.97 2.10 20.17
N ARG A 200 -10.75 2.20 19.63
CA ARG A 200 -9.64 1.26 19.89
C ARG A 200 -9.38 1.06 21.37
N LYS A 201 -9.21 2.16 22.11
CA LYS A 201 -9.00 2.10 23.56
C LYS A 201 -10.16 1.44 24.28
N ALA A 202 -11.40 1.85 23.98
CA ALA A 202 -12.58 1.30 24.64
C ALA A 202 -12.78 -0.20 24.38
N ALA A 203 -12.47 -0.68 23.17
CA ALA A 203 -12.57 -2.09 22.81
C ALA A 203 -11.48 -2.95 23.46
N ILE A 204 -10.25 -2.44 23.57
CA ILE A 204 -9.10 -3.18 24.12
C ILE A 204 -9.08 -3.17 25.65
N GLN A 205 -9.54 -2.08 26.29
CA GLN A 205 -9.44 -1.88 27.75
C GLN A 205 -9.93 -3.07 28.59
N PRO A 206 -11.10 -3.70 28.33
CA PRO A 206 -11.57 -4.82 29.14
C PRO A 206 -10.61 -6.02 29.14
N TYR A 207 -9.99 -6.31 27.98
CA TYR A 207 -9.02 -7.38 27.85
C TYR A 207 -7.69 -7.01 28.53
N GLU A 208 -7.24 -5.75 28.40
CA GLU A 208 -6.05 -5.29 29.10
C GLU A 208 -6.21 -5.36 30.63
N ASP A 209 -7.36 -4.97 31.17
CA ASP A 209 -7.62 -4.97 32.61
C ASP A 209 -7.66 -6.40 33.17
N GLU A 210 -8.32 -7.33 32.46
CA GLU A 210 -8.34 -8.76 32.80
C GLU A 210 -6.93 -9.35 32.81
N LEU A 211 -6.17 -9.14 31.73
CA LEU A 211 -4.82 -9.67 31.57
C LEU A 211 -3.86 -9.07 32.60
N THR A 212 -3.97 -7.77 32.88
CA THR A 212 -3.16 -7.09 33.91
C THR A 212 -3.41 -7.71 35.28
N SER A 213 -4.69 -7.86 35.66
CA SER A 213 -5.07 -8.43 36.95
C SER A 213 -4.53 -9.85 37.13
N LEU A 214 -4.62 -10.68 36.07
CA LEU A 214 -4.11 -12.04 36.10
C LEU A 214 -2.59 -12.10 36.20
N LEU A 215 -1.88 -11.27 35.43
CA LEU A 215 -0.41 -11.18 35.48
C LEU A 215 0.08 -10.72 36.86
N GLU A 216 -0.59 -9.77 37.50
CA GLU A 216 -0.27 -9.31 38.85
C GLU A 216 -0.53 -10.38 39.92
N GLN A 217 -1.63 -11.12 39.82
CA GLN A 217 -1.94 -12.26 40.70
C GLN A 217 -0.86 -13.33 40.61
N ARG A 218 -0.49 -13.73 39.39
CA ARG A 218 0.56 -14.73 39.14
C ARG A 218 1.91 -14.28 39.67
N SER A 219 2.27 -13.02 39.43
CA SER A 219 3.52 -12.44 39.93
C SER A 219 3.56 -12.45 41.47
N SER A 220 2.47 -12.04 42.12
CA SER A 220 2.34 -12.02 43.58
C SER A 220 2.35 -13.42 44.20
N ALA A 221 1.81 -14.41 43.50
CA ALA A 221 1.83 -15.82 43.90
C ALA A 221 3.17 -16.52 43.59
N GLY A 222 4.11 -15.85 42.92
CA GLY A 222 5.39 -16.44 42.51
C GLY A 222 5.27 -17.51 41.42
N GLU A 223 4.15 -17.52 40.67
CA GLU A 223 3.89 -18.50 39.61
C GLU A 223 4.86 -18.33 38.44
N LYS A 224 5.28 -19.45 37.86
CA LYS A 224 6.24 -19.51 36.76
C LYS A 224 5.62 -20.13 35.49
N PRO A 225 6.08 -19.78 34.27
CA PRO A 225 7.07 -18.74 34.00
C PRO A 225 6.51 -17.32 34.24
N GLU A 226 7.37 -16.42 34.71
CA GLU A 226 7.07 -14.99 34.82
C GLU A 226 7.17 -14.34 33.43
N ILE A 227 6.15 -13.56 33.04
CA ILE A 227 6.13 -12.90 31.73
C ILE A 227 6.73 -11.51 31.88
N LEU A 228 7.81 -11.24 31.12
CA LEU A 228 8.62 -10.03 31.33
C LEU A 228 8.21 -8.86 30.45
N ALA A 229 7.97 -9.10 29.15
CA ALA A 229 7.76 -8.05 28.15
C ALA A 229 7.14 -8.59 26.85
N LEU A 230 6.70 -7.66 26.00
CA LEU A 230 6.31 -7.88 24.61
C LEU A 230 7.33 -7.20 23.67
N ARG A 231 7.98 -7.97 22.79
CA ARG A 231 8.96 -7.48 21.81
C ARG A 231 8.46 -7.76 20.40
N LEU A 232 8.16 -6.70 19.65
CA LEU A 232 7.53 -6.81 18.34
C LEU A 232 8.53 -6.67 17.19
N TYR A 233 8.35 -7.48 16.16
CA TYR A 233 9.06 -7.43 14.89
C TYR A 233 8.02 -7.33 13.78
N VAL A 234 7.86 -6.12 13.23
CA VAL A 234 6.76 -5.81 12.32
C VAL A 234 7.31 -5.67 10.91
N TYR A 235 6.71 -6.37 9.95
CA TYR A 235 7.07 -6.32 8.53
C TYR A 235 5.87 -5.86 7.71
N GLY A 236 6.10 -5.03 6.70
CA GLY A 236 5.04 -4.67 5.77
C GLY A 236 5.53 -4.30 4.38
N PHE A 237 4.71 -4.55 3.38
CA PHE A 237 4.95 -4.17 1.97
C PHE A 237 3.76 -3.35 1.44
N SER A 238 4.02 -2.33 0.62
CA SER A 238 2.98 -1.57 -0.08
C SER A 238 2.01 -0.90 0.91
N ARG A 239 0.71 -1.14 0.77
CA ARG A 239 -0.31 -0.75 1.75
C ARG A 239 -0.17 -1.48 3.08
N GLY A 240 0.36 -2.69 3.10
CA GLY A 240 0.76 -3.39 4.33
C GLY A 240 1.90 -2.67 5.07
N ALA A 241 2.82 -2.01 4.37
CA ALA A 241 3.83 -1.14 5.00
C ALA A 241 3.18 0.13 5.61
N ALA A 242 2.15 0.67 4.95
CA ALA A 242 1.38 1.79 5.51
C ALA A 242 0.60 1.33 6.76
N GLN A 243 -0.01 0.14 6.72
CA GLN A 243 -0.66 -0.48 7.87
C GLN A 243 0.32 -0.71 9.02
N ALA A 244 1.53 -1.19 8.76
CA ALA A 244 2.57 -1.37 9.78
C ALA A 244 2.97 -0.06 10.46
N ARG A 245 3.05 1.05 9.70
CA ARG A 245 3.34 2.39 10.25
C ARG A 245 2.17 2.94 11.07
N ALA A 246 0.94 2.77 10.58
CA ALA A 246 -0.26 3.17 11.30
C ALA A 246 -0.42 2.34 12.59
N PHE A 247 -0.22 1.02 12.52
CA PHE A 247 -0.15 0.10 13.66
C PHE A 247 0.84 0.59 14.71
N ALA A 248 2.08 0.93 14.30
CA ALA A 248 3.10 1.41 15.21
C ALA A 248 2.67 2.70 15.92
N ASN A 249 2.07 3.66 15.22
CA ASN A 249 1.57 4.89 15.83
C ASN A 249 0.40 4.65 16.78
N TRP A 250 -0.60 3.86 16.38
CA TRP A 250 -1.77 3.57 17.20
C TRP A 250 -1.39 2.76 18.45
N LEU A 251 -0.47 1.80 18.31
CA LEU A 251 0.03 1.03 19.44
C LEU A 251 0.83 1.93 20.39
N MET A 252 1.67 2.83 19.88
CA MET A 252 2.39 3.81 20.71
C MET A 252 1.39 4.67 21.51
N GLU A 253 0.33 5.15 20.87
CA GLU A 253 -0.71 5.95 21.53
C GLU A 253 -1.46 5.16 22.61
N LEU A 254 -1.84 3.91 22.34
CA LEU A 254 -2.57 3.05 23.27
C LEU A 254 -1.73 2.66 24.50
N THR A 255 -0.43 2.45 24.32
CA THR A 255 0.46 1.88 25.35
C THR A 255 1.26 2.93 26.13
N ARG A 256 1.30 4.18 25.67
CA ARG A 256 2.04 5.25 26.33
C ARG A 256 1.46 5.54 27.71
N ARG A 257 2.32 5.48 28.72
CA ARG A 257 2.05 5.93 30.09
C ARG A 257 2.97 7.11 30.40
N GLN A 258 2.43 8.17 31.00
CA GLN A 258 3.17 9.39 31.33
C GLN A 258 3.02 9.71 32.81
N ASN A 259 4.12 10.12 33.44
CA ASN A 259 4.16 10.69 34.78
C ASN A 259 5.07 11.93 34.77
N GLY A 260 4.46 13.11 34.75
CA GLY A 260 5.18 14.36 34.49
C GLY A 260 5.86 14.33 33.11
N GLU A 261 7.16 14.60 33.09
CA GLU A 261 8.00 14.59 31.87
C GLU A 261 8.54 13.19 31.51
N ALA A 262 8.28 12.17 32.35
CA ALA A 262 8.75 10.81 32.14
C ALA A 262 7.68 9.95 31.45
N SER A 263 8.10 9.09 30.52
CA SER A 263 7.20 8.16 29.84
C SER A 263 7.76 6.75 29.73
N GLU A 264 6.85 5.78 29.64
CA GLU A 264 7.12 4.38 29.28
C GLU A 264 5.98 3.85 28.41
N TYR A 265 6.14 2.63 27.90
CA TYR A 265 5.14 1.97 27.07
C TYR A 265 4.79 0.62 27.68
N ARG A 266 3.50 0.42 28.00
CA ARG A 266 2.98 -0.82 28.59
C ARG A 266 1.69 -1.29 27.94
N PHE A 267 1.58 -2.60 27.77
CA PHE A 267 0.37 -3.30 27.37
C PHE A 267 0.04 -4.37 28.41
N ALA A 268 -1.16 -4.35 28.97
CA ALA A 268 -1.56 -5.22 30.09
C ALA A 268 -0.53 -5.24 31.26
N GLY A 269 0.01 -4.06 31.62
CA GLY A 269 1.05 -3.91 32.64
C GLY A 269 2.48 -4.27 32.21
N LEU A 270 2.67 -4.96 31.08
CA LEU A 270 3.98 -5.41 30.60
C LEU A 270 4.67 -4.36 29.72
N PRO A 271 5.99 -4.13 29.86
CA PRO A 271 6.78 -3.33 28.93
C PRO A 271 6.62 -3.83 27.49
N ILE A 272 6.44 -2.90 26.55
CA ILE A 272 6.28 -3.21 25.12
C ILE A 272 7.16 -2.32 24.24
N SER A 273 7.76 -2.91 23.22
CA SER A 273 8.53 -2.17 22.19
C SER A 273 8.45 -2.84 20.82
N ILE A 274 8.60 -2.04 19.77
CA ILE A 274 8.90 -2.50 18.42
C ILE A 274 10.42 -2.53 18.26
N GLU A 275 11.00 -3.73 18.36
CA GLU A 275 12.44 -3.96 18.21
C GLU A 275 12.88 -3.78 16.75
N PHE A 276 12.00 -4.11 15.79
CA PHE A 276 12.27 -3.93 14.37
C PHE A 276 11.01 -3.62 13.58
N LEU A 277 11.06 -2.59 12.74
CA LEU A 277 10.05 -2.25 11.74
C LEU A 277 10.68 -2.34 10.34
N GLY A 278 10.33 -3.38 9.59
CA GLY A 278 10.81 -3.63 8.24
C GLY A 278 9.77 -3.27 7.19
N LEU A 279 10.08 -2.32 6.31
CA LEU A 279 9.14 -1.79 5.33
C LEU A 279 9.67 -2.00 3.92
N PHE A 280 8.81 -2.42 3.01
CA PHE A 280 9.04 -2.43 1.57
C PHE A 280 8.09 -1.43 0.91
N ASP A 281 8.68 -0.42 0.26
CA ASP A 281 8.05 0.54 -0.66
C ASP A 281 6.64 0.98 -0.22
N THR A 282 6.55 1.83 0.80
CA THR A 282 5.27 2.17 1.43
C THR A 282 4.38 2.93 0.46
N VAL A 283 3.13 2.50 0.32
CA VAL A 283 2.09 3.19 -0.45
C VAL A 283 0.88 3.38 0.44
N ALA A 284 0.53 4.62 0.76
CA ALA A 284 -0.61 4.95 1.61
C ALA A 284 -1.88 5.35 0.84
N ALA A 285 -1.84 5.25 -0.50
CA ALA A 285 -2.77 5.95 -1.37
C ALA A 285 -4.08 5.20 -1.66
N VAL A 286 -5.15 5.97 -1.88
CA VAL A 286 -6.38 5.52 -2.55
C VAL A 286 -6.08 5.20 -3.98
N GLY A 287 -6.25 3.94 -4.37
CA GLY A 287 -6.19 3.55 -5.76
C GLY A 287 -7.24 4.34 -6.52
N LEU A 288 -6.80 5.33 -7.28
CA LEU A 288 -7.58 5.88 -8.35
C LEU A 288 -7.04 5.16 -9.58
N ALA A 289 -7.92 4.49 -10.32
CA ALA A 289 -7.52 3.94 -11.62
C ALA A 289 -6.98 5.09 -12.47
N ASP A 290 -5.86 4.87 -13.18
CA ASP A 290 -5.07 5.85 -13.97
C ASP A 290 -5.84 6.48 -15.17
N SER A 291 -7.18 6.51 -15.11
CA SER A 291 -8.10 6.98 -16.15
C SER A 291 -8.31 8.50 -16.18
N ALA A 292 -7.70 9.25 -15.27
CA ALA A 292 -7.67 10.73 -15.22
C ALA A 292 -6.40 11.19 -14.48
N PRO A 293 -5.82 12.38 -14.74
CA PRO A 293 -4.63 12.91 -14.05
C PRO A 293 -4.98 13.41 -12.64
N PHE A 294 -5.64 12.55 -11.87
CA PHE A 294 -5.78 12.65 -10.43
C PHE A 294 -4.61 11.90 -9.81
N ALA A 295 -3.94 12.55 -8.86
CA ALA A 295 -2.97 11.86 -8.03
C ALA A 295 -3.71 11.31 -6.81
N ALA A 296 -3.53 10.01 -6.57
CA ALA A 296 -3.98 9.35 -5.36
C ALA A 296 -3.32 9.97 -4.13
N GLY A 297 -4.11 10.34 -3.13
CA GLY A 297 -3.65 10.77 -1.81
C GLY A 297 -3.94 9.72 -0.74
N HIS A 298 -3.60 10.02 0.51
CA HIS A 298 -3.65 9.06 1.61
C HIS A 298 -5.07 8.54 1.90
N MET A 299 -5.15 7.27 2.33
CA MET A 299 -6.29 6.75 3.08
C MET A 299 -6.55 7.60 4.33
N ASP A 300 -7.79 7.60 4.80
CA ASP A 300 -8.19 8.25 6.04
C ASP A 300 -7.35 7.81 7.25
N TRP A 301 -7.16 6.50 7.44
CA TRP A 301 -6.36 5.92 8.52
C TRP A 301 -4.86 6.14 8.37
N ALA A 302 -4.38 6.44 7.15
CA ALA A 302 -2.97 6.72 6.86
C ALA A 302 -2.61 8.21 7.05
N SER A 303 -3.61 9.09 6.96
CA SER A 303 -3.44 10.53 7.12
C SER A 303 -2.93 10.87 8.52
N GLY A 304 -1.72 11.43 8.60
CA GLY A 304 -1.06 11.77 9.87
C GLY A 304 -0.42 10.59 10.62
N THR A 305 -0.46 9.37 10.08
CA THR A 305 0.07 8.15 10.72
C THR A 305 1.19 7.48 9.93
N MET A 306 1.57 8.03 8.77
CA MET A 306 2.76 7.61 8.03
C MET A 306 4.05 8.07 8.71
N ARG A 307 4.05 9.20 9.43
CA ARG A 307 5.22 9.60 10.23
C ARG A 307 5.60 8.47 11.19
N LEU A 308 6.86 8.03 11.21
CA LEU A 308 7.31 7.03 12.19
C LEU A 308 7.10 7.54 13.63
N PRO A 309 6.82 6.64 14.60
CA PRO A 309 6.66 6.99 16.02
C PRO A 309 7.70 8.00 16.52
N ASP A 310 7.20 9.15 16.97
CA ASP A 310 8.03 10.26 17.44
C ASP A 310 8.14 10.22 18.96
N GLU A 311 9.38 10.09 19.43
CA GLU A 311 9.74 10.03 20.84
C GLU A 311 10.50 11.28 21.28
N SER A 312 10.61 12.30 20.42
CA SER A 312 11.30 13.57 20.72
C SER A 312 10.74 14.34 21.93
N GLN A 313 9.55 13.96 22.42
CA GLN A 313 8.92 14.52 23.62
C GLN A 313 9.32 13.80 24.92
N VAL A 314 10.07 12.70 24.85
CA VAL A 314 10.53 11.95 26.03
C VAL A 314 11.78 12.62 26.61
N GLN A 315 11.58 13.52 27.59
CA GLN A 315 12.66 14.21 28.29
C GLN A 315 13.27 13.33 29.40
N ALA A 316 12.48 12.43 29.97
CA ALA A 316 12.91 11.44 30.95
C ALA A 316 12.25 10.07 30.72
N CYS A 317 12.91 9.00 31.16
CA CYS A 317 12.43 7.63 31.02
C CYS A 317 12.07 7.04 32.38
N MET A 318 10.91 6.40 32.48
CA MET A 318 10.57 5.63 33.67
C MET A 318 11.25 4.25 33.58
N PRO A 319 12.06 3.84 34.58
CA PRO A 319 12.74 2.55 34.51
C PRO A 319 11.73 1.41 34.62
N THR A 320 11.66 0.53 33.62
CA THR A 320 10.86 -0.72 33.71
C THR A 320 11.61 -1.85 34.40
N GLY A 321 12.92 -1.67 34.63
CA GLY A 321 13.82 -2.70 35.15
C GLY A 321 14.42 -3.61 34.06
N LEU A 322 14.01 -3.44 32.81
CA LEU A 322 14.54 -4.11 31.63
C LEU A 322 15.48 -3.18 30.82
N PRO A 323 16.37 -3.71 29.99
CA PRO A 323 17.33 -2.90 29.24
C PRO A 323 16.68 -2.25 28.02
N GLU A 324 17.09 -1.01 27.73
CA GLU A 324 16.67 -0.27 26.52
C GLU A 324 15.14 -0.27 26.38
N ASP A 325 14.41 0.32 27.32
CA ASP A 325 12.94 0.35 27.41
C ASP A 325 12.35 1.75 27.19
N CYS A 326 13.19 2.78 27.18
CA CYS A 326 12.78 4.18 27.01
C CYS A 326 12.22 4.52 25.62
N HIS A 327 12.61 3.73 24.61
CA HIS A 327 12.22 3.94 23.23
C HIS A 327 11.13 2.95 22.81
N PHE A 328 10.06 3.41 22.17
CA PHE A 328 9.02 2.54 21.65
C PHE A 328 9.49 1.82 20.38
N LEU A 329 10.08 2.55 19.42
CA LEU A 329 10.62 2.01 18.18
C LEU A 329 12.15 2.00 18.19
N LYS A 330 12.76 0.81 18.19
CA LYS A 330 14.23 0.65 18.27
C LYS A 330 14.91 0.80 16.93
N ARG A 331 14.35 0.20 15.88
CA ARG A 331 14.98 0.16 14.56
C ARG A 331 13.95 0.14 13.45
N CYS A 332 14.17 0.94 12.41
CA CYS A 332 13.37 0.91 11.19
C CYS A 332 14.27 0.77 9.96
N VAL A 333 13.89 -0.10 9.02
CA VAL A 333 14.53 -0.21 7.69
C VAL A 333 13.44 -0.14 6.64
N HIS A 334 13.56 0.82 5.72
CA HIS A 334 12.64 1.00 4.61
C HIS A 334 13.37 0.84 3.28
N LEU A 335 12.97 -0.15 2.48
CA LEU A 335 13.55 -0.41 1.15
C LEU A 335 12.58 0.12 0.09
N VAL A 336 13.01 1.02 -0.79
CA VAL A 336 12.13 1.73 -1.74
C VAL A 336 12.53 1.53 -3.19
N SER A 337 11.54 1.50 -4.08
CA SER A 337 11.72 1.37 -5.52
C SER A 337 12.18 2.68 -6.15
N ALA A 338 13.22 2.60 -7.00
CA ALA A 338 13.73 3.71 -7.78
C ALA A 338 12.95 3.98 -9.08
N HIS A 339 12.32 2.94 -9.65
CA HIS A 339 11.78 3.00 -11.03
C HIS A 339 10.25 2.99 -11.10
N GLU A 340 9.53 2.74 -9.99
CA GLU A 340 8.07 2.85 -9.95
C GLU A 340 7.62 4.27 -10.32
N GLN A 341 6.59 4.40 -11.16
CA GLN A 341 6.12 5.68 -11.70
C GLN A 341 4.59 5.85 -11.68
N ARG A 342 3.82 4.80 -11.40
CA ARG A 342 2.34 4.85 -11.47
C ARG A 342 1.76 5.90 -10.54
N ALA A 343 0.80 6.69 -11.05
CA ALA A 343 0.06 7.67 -10.25
C ALA A 343 -0.71 7.04 -9.07
N SER A 344 -1.13 5.79 -9.23
CA SER A 344 -1.80 4.97 -8.20
C SER A 344 -0.87 4.43 -7.09
N PHE A 345 0.45 4.54 -7.23
CA PHE A 345 1.45 4.02 -6.27
C PHE A 345 2.46 5.09 -5.79
N PRO A 346 2.01 6.23 -5.23
CA PRO A 346 2.92 7.21 -4.64
C PRO A 346 3.66 6.61 -3.44
N LEU A 347 4.92 7.01 -3.28
CA LEU A 347 5.77 6.56 -2.18
C LEU A 347 5.54 7.42 -0.93
N ASP A 348 5.43 6.78 0.23
CA ASP A 348 5.59 7.45 1.51
C ASP A 348 6.99 7.18 2.06
N SER A 349 7.88 8.16 1.97
CA SER A 349 9.21 8.06 2.58
C SER A 349 9.10 8.10 4.11
N ILE A 350 10.07 7.52 4.81
CA ILE A 350 10.22 7.68 6.27
C ILE A 350 10.98 8.97 6.66
N ARG A 351 11.43 9.75 5.68
CA ARG A 351 12.06 11.06 5.90
C ARG A 351 11.00 12.09 6.31
N ARG A 352 11.31 12.88 7.34
CA ARG A 352 10.38 13.84 7.95
C ARG A 352 11.11 14.99 8.59
N ARG A 353 10.45 16.14 8.74
CA ARG A 353 10.95 17.22 9.60
C ARG A 353 10.74 16.91 11.07
N GLU A 354 11.63 17.44 11.91
CA GLU A 354 11.38 17.46 13.35
C GLU A 354 10.16 18.31 13.65
N LYS A 355 9.43 17.99 14.72
CA LYS A 355 8.30 18.79 15.18
C LYS A 355 8.75 19.72 16.31
N THR A 356 8.23 20.93 16.31
CA THR A 356 8.34 21.89 17.42
C THR A 356 7.49 21.42 18.61
N ALA A 357 7.65 22.07 19.77
CA ALA A 357 6.89 21.74 20.98
C ALA A 357 5.36 21.90 20.81
N ASP A 358 4.91 22.78 19.91
CA ASP A 358 3.49 22.95 19.53
C ASP A 358 3.02 21.94 18.47
N GLY A 359 3.84 20.94 18.13
CA GLY A 359 3.49 19.82 17.24
C GLY A 359 3.53 20.13 15.75
N LYS A 360 4.00 21.32 15.35
CA LYS A 360 4.16 21.74 13.95
C LYS A 360 5.52 21.34 13.40
N SER A 361 5.66 21.26 12.08
CA SER A 361 6.95 21.00 11.45
C SER A 361 7.92 22.17 11.70
N ASP A 362 9.13 21.86 12.18
CA ASP A 362 10.18 22.85 12.42
C ASP A 362 10.83 23.25 11.08
N GLU A 363 10.41 24.39 10.55
CA GLU A 363 10.91 24.96 9.30
C GLU A 363 12.40 25.33 9.35
N THR A 364 12.98 25.45 10.54
CA THR A 364 14.42 25.73 10.71
C THR A 364 15.27 24.47 10.56
N LYS A 365 14.67 23.28 10.61
CA LYS A 365 15.34 21.97 10.51
C LYS A 365 15.15 21.37 9.13
N ALA A 366 16.15 20.64 8.63
CA ALA A 366 16.01 19.85 7.41
C ALA A 366 15.00 18.71 7.58
N SER A 367 14.35 18.31 6.49
CA SER A 367 13.69 17.00 6.42
C SER A 367 14.76 15.91 6.49
N ALA A 368 14.70 15.04 7.49
CA ALA A 368 15.74 14.09 7.84
C ALA A 368 15.15 12.76 8.32
N TYR A 369 16.00 11.75 8.53
CA TYR A 369 15.57 10.45 9.05
C TYR A 369 15.62 10.46 10.59
N ARG A 370 14.65 9.78 11.23
CA ARG A 370 14.69 9.53 12.68
C ARG A 370 15.96 8.72 13.02
N LYS A 371 16.49 8.91 14.23
CA LYS A 371 17.55 8.04 14.77
C LYS A 371 17.16 6.55 14.61
N ASP A 372 18.15 5.72 14.31
CA ASP A 372 18.01 4.27 14.13
C ASP A 372 16.99 3.87 13.04
N SER A 373 16.78 4.76 12.07
CA SER A 373 15.91 4.54 10.92
C SER A 373 16.68 4.79 9.62
N TRP A 374 16.65 3.83 8.70
CA TRP A 374 17.38 3.90 7.43
C TRP A 374 16.45 3.62 6.26
N GLU A 375 16.58 4.44 5.21
CA GLU A 375 15.88 4.25 3.94
C GLU A 375 16.90 3.96 2.84
N TYR A 376 16.66 2.89 2.08
CA TYR A 376 17.55 2.41 1.01
C TYR A 376 16.80 2.33 -0.31
N VAL A 377 17.39 2.91 -1.35
CA VAL A 377 16.87 2.84 -2.72
C VAL A 377 17.35 1.57 -3.41
N TYR A 378 16.42 0.89 -4.09
CA TYR A 378 16.61 -0.35 -4.84
C TYR A 378 16.17 -0.19 -6.31
N PRO A 379 16.80 -0.92 -7.26
CA PRO A 379 16.32 -0.98 -8.62
C PRO A 379 15.00 -1.75 -8.69
N GLY A 380 14.28 -1.51 -9.78
CA GLY A 380 13.04 -2.18 -10.11
C GLY A 380 11.81 -1.37 -9.74
N MET A 381 10.64 -1.90 -10.07
CA MET A 381 9.32 -1.37 -9.76
C MET A 381 8.89 -1.73 -8.33
N HIS A 382 7.62 -1.51 -8.00
CA HIS A 382 7.05 -1.78 -6.67
C HIS A 382 7.31 -3.21 -6.16
N SER A 383 6.87 -4.23 -6.91
CA SER A 383 6.99 -5.65 -6.50
C SER A 383 8.35 -6.27 -6.81
N ASP A 384 9.22 -5.56 -7.56
CA ASP A 384 10.65 -5.90 -7.62
C ASP A 384 11.35 -5.64 -6.28
N VAL A 385 10.77 -4.79 -5.41
CA VAL A 385 11.26 -4.55 -4.04
C VAL A 385 10.50 -5.39 -3.02
N GLY A 386 9.17 -5.42 -3.10
CA GLY A 386 8.33 -6.12 -2.13
C GLY A 386 8.15 -7.61 -2.37
N GLY A 387 8.51 -8.13 -3.55
CA GLY A 387 8.15 -9.47 -4.00
C GLY A 387 6.69 -9.55 -4.48
N GLY A 388 6.31 -10.70 -5.04
CA GLY A 388 4.96 -10.93 -5.57
C GLY A 388 4.91 -11.26 -7.06
N TYR A 389 5.97 -10.96 -7.82
CA TYR A 389 6.09 -11.43 -9.20
C TYR A 389 6.52 -12.90 -9.24
N PRO A 390 5.86 -13.76 -10.04
CA PRO A 390 6.35 -15.09 -10.32
C PRO A 390 7.53 -15.08 -11.31
N PRO A 391 8.42 -16.10 -11.28
CA PRO A 391 9.39 -16.30 -12.35
C PRO A 391 8.70 -16.48 -13.71
N GLY A 392 9.22 -15.79 -14.73
CA GLY A 392 8.68 -15.79 -16.09
C GLY A 392 7.67 -14.67 -16.38
N ASP A 393 7.13 -14.00 -15.36
CA ASP A 393 6.23 -12.85 -15.52
C ASP A 393 6.92 -11.77 -16.36
N GLN A 394 6.26 -11.28 -17.41
CA GLN A 394 6.83 -10.34 -18.38
C GLN A 394 8.18 -10.78 -18.98
N GLY A 395 8.46 -12.09 -18.96
CA GLY A 395 9.73 -12.68 -19.41
C GLY A 395 10.89 -12.50 -18.43
N LYS A 396 10.65 -12.09 -17.19
CA LYS A 396 11.68 -11.80 -16.18
C LYS A 396 12.02 -13.02 -15.33
N ALA A 397 13.24 -13.07 -14.77
CA ALA A 397 13.70 -14.11 -13.85
C ALA A 397 13.48 -15.54 -14.34
N ARG A 398 13.78 -15.80 -15.63
CA ARG A 398 13.47 -17.07 -16.29
C ARG A 398 14.25 -18.27 -15.73
N GLY A 399 15.37 -18.04 -15.03
CA GLY A 399 16.09 -19.09 -14.29
C GLY A 399 15.43 -19.51 -12.97
N GLY A 400 14.26 -18.94 -12.62
CA GLY A 400 13.47 -19.33 -11.46
C GLY A 400 13.53 -18.34 -10.31
N GLN A 401 13.07 -18.78 -9.12
CA GLN A 401 12.93 -17.93 -7.93
C GLN A 401 14.20 -17.17 -7.55
N GLY A 402 15.38 -17.79 -7.69
CA GLY A 402 16.67 -17.19 -7.35
C GLY A 402 17.12 -16.07 -8.30
N GLU A 403 16.43 -15.84 -9.41
CA GLU A 403 16.69 -14.74 -10.35
C GLU A 403 15.74 -13.55 -10.20
N LEU A 404 14.71 -13.65 -9.35
CA LEU A 404 13.79 -12.53 -9.07
C LEU A 404 14.54 -11.37 -8.40
N LEU A 405 14.35 -10.15 -8.90
CA LEU A 405 15.02 -8.97 -8.35
C LEU A 405 14.74 -8.75 -6.85
N SER A 406 13.54 -9.13 -6.43
CA SER A 406 13.06 -9.06 -5.05
C SER A 406 13.83 -9.92 -4.05
N GLN A 407 14.65 -10.89 -4.51
CA GLN A 407 15.52 -11.67 -3.62
C GLN A 407 16.56 -10.79 -2.91
N ILE A 408 17.08 -9.76 -3.58
CA ILE A 408 18.09 -8.86 -2.99
C ILE A 408 17.51 -8.09 -1.78
N PRO A 409 16.39 -7.36 -1.90
CA PRO A 409 15.77 -6.69 -0.76
C PRO A 409 15.24 -7.68 0.30
N LEU A 410 14.80 -8.89 -0.08
CA LEU A 410 14.46 -9.96 0.87
C LEU A 410 15.64 -10.29 1.80
N HIS A 411 16.81 -10.58 1.22
CA HIS A 411 18.02 -10.87 1.98
C HIS A 411 18.48 -9.69 2.84
N HIS A 412 18.40 -8.46 2.33
CA HIS A 412 18.75 -7.28 3.11
C HIS A 412 17.81 -7.09 4.31
N MET A 413 16.50 -7.27 4.11
CA MET A 413 15.52 -7.16 5.18
C MET A 413 15.73 -8.25 6.24
N TYR A 414 15.89 -9.51 5.81
CA TYR A 414 16.20 -10.63 6.69
C TYR A 414 17.44 -10.33 7.53
N ARG A 415 18.54 -9.89 6.90
CA ARG A 415 19.79 -9.57 7.61
C ARG A 415 19.60 -8.45 8.63
N SER A 416 18.87 -7.41 8.26
CA SER A 416 18.60 -6.26 9.12
C SER A 416 17.76 -6.65 10.34
N ALA A 417 16.74 -7.47 10.12
CA ALA A 417 15.88 -7.99 11.18
C ALA A 417 16.65 -8.95 12.10
N PHE A 418 17.42 -9.87 11.53
CA PHE A 418 18.24 -10.83 12.28
C PHE A 418 19.25 -10.12 13.18
N ALA A 419 19.90 -9.07 12.66
CA ALA A 419 20.82 -8.23 13.43
C ALA A 419 20.12 -7.41 14.54
N ALA A 420 18.81 -7.15 14.41
CA ALA A 420 17.98 -6.53 15.44
C ALA A 420 17.40 -7.56 16.44
N GLY A 421 17.81 -8.83 16.36
CA GLY A 421 17.34 -9.88 17.26
C GLY A 421 16.01 -10.54 16.85
N ALA A 422 15.54 -10.32 15.62
CA ALA A 422 14.30 -10.94 15.15
C ALA A 422 14.33 -12.48 15.28
N PRO A 423 13.22 -13.10 15.70
CA PRO A 423 13.11 -14.55 15.83
C PRO A 423 12.91 -15.16 14.44
N LEU A 424 14.01 -15.34 13.71
CA LEU A 424 14.02 -15.92 12.38
C LEU A 424 14.74 -17.28 12.38
N GLN A 425 14.19 -18.21 11.59
CA GLN A 425 14.78 -19.48 11.23
C GLN A 425 16.07 -19.27 10.42
N VAL A 426 16.95 -20.26 10.45
CA VAL A 426 18.26 -20.23 9.78
C VAL A 426 18.50 -21.56 9.04
N PRO A 427 19.38 -21.60 8.02
CA PRO A 427 19.79 -22.87 7.41
C PRO A 427 20.39 -23.82 8.45
N GLU A 428 20.13 -25.13 8.32
CA GLU A 428 20.68 -26.12 9.26
C GLU A 428 22.22 -26.11 9.26
N SER A 429 22.81 -25.85 8.10
CA SER A 429 24.25 -25.89 7.87
C SER A 429 25.06 -24.88 8.70
N VAL A 430 24.41 -23.85 9.26
CA VAL A 430 25.08 -22.80 10.04
C VAL A 430 25.02 -23.03 11.55
N LEU A 431 24.32 -24.06 12.00
CA LEU A 431 24.14 -24.37 13.42
C LEU A 431 25.29 -25.23 13.96
N SER A 432 25.74 -24.94 15.19
CA SER A 432 26.60 -25.85 15.95
C SER A 432 25.82 -27.06 16.47
N ASP A 433 26.50 -28.14 16.86
CA ASP A 433 25.84 -29.35 17.37
C ASP A 433 24.98 -29.08 18.62
N SER A 434 25.38 -28.14 19.46
CA SER A 434 24.57 -27.68 20.60
C SER A 434 23.31 -26.92 20.19
N GLN A 435 23.32 -26.22 19.05
CA GLN A 435 22.18 -25.46 18.53
C GLN A 435 21.21 -26.35 17.73
N LYS A 436 21.70 -27.45 17.15
CA LYS A 436 20.87 -28.44 16.43
C LYS A 436 19.83 -29.13 17.32
N GLY A 437 19.96 -29.04 18.64
CA GLY A 437 18.93 -29.51 19.59
C GLY A 437 17.61 -28.74 19.53
N GLU A 438 17.55 -27.62 18.79
CA GLU A 438 16.36 -26.79 18.61
C GLU A 438 15.90 -26.80 17.13
N PRO A 439 15.28 -27.90 16.65
CA PRO A 439 14.92 -28.04 15.22
C PRO A 439 13.94 -26.98 14.72
N TRP A 440 13.16 -26.37 15.63
CA TRP A 440 12.24 -25.27 15.34
C TRP A 440 12.96 -23.97 14.93
N ARG A 441 14.29 -23.88 15.06
CA ARG A 441 15.12 -22.79 14.53
C ARG A 441 15.60 -23.01 13.11
N VAL A 442 15.44 -24.22 12.58
CA VAL A 442 15.89 -24.57 11.22
C VAL A 442 14.82 -24.13 10.22
N MET A 443 15.24 -23.58 9.08
CA MET A 443 14.34 -23.31 7.98
C MET A 443 13.73 -24.61 7.44
N GLU A 444 12.42 -24.61 7.21
CA GLU A 444 11.81 -25.68 6.42
C GLU A 444 12.37 -25.67 4.98
N PRO A 445 12.45 -26.82 4.28
CA PRO A 445 13.05 -26.88 2.95
C PRO A 445 12.43 -25.90 1.94
N ARG A 446 11.10 -25.70 1.99
CA ARG A 446 10.42 -24.73 1.12
C ARG A 446 10.81 -23.29 1.45
N THR A 447 10.93 -22.97 2.73
CA THR A 447 11.40 -21.66 3.20
C THR A 447 12.83 -21.42 2.73
N GLU A 448 13.74 -22.37 2.90
CA GLU A 448 15.13 -22.22 2.45
C GLU A 448 15.23 -21.99 0.93
N VAL A 449 14.48 -22.77 0.13
CA VAL A 449 14.41 -22.58 -1.32
C VAL A 449 13.86 -21.20 -1.70
N ALA A 450 12.91 -20.63 -0.94
CA ALA A 450 12.38 -19.28 -1.18
C ALA A 450 13.42 -18.17 -0.96
N PHE A 451 14.53 -18.46 -0.28
CA PHE A 451 15.69 -17.58 -0.11
C PHE A 451 16.84 -17.91 -1.07
N SER A 452 16.58 -18.71 -2.12
CA SER A 452 17.59 -18.96 -3.15
C SER A 452 17.98 -17.66 -3.85
N ILE A 453 19.25 -17.56 -4.26
CA ILE A 453 19.77 -16.42 -5.00
C ILE A 453 20.81 -16.88 -6.03
N SER A 454 20.71 -16.36 -7.24
CA SER A 454 21.61 -16.69 -8.35
C SER A 454 22.78 -15.70 -8.46
N GLU A 455 23.94 -16.17 -8.92
CA GLU A 455 25.09 -15.31 -9.21
C GLU A 455 24.80 -14.31 -10.34
N VAL A 456 23.93 -14.68 -11.30
CA VAL A 456 23.50 -13.82 -12.40
C VAL A 456 22.78 -12.59 -11.84
N LEU A 457 21.80 -12.79 -10.97
CA LEU A 457 21.09 -11.69 -10.30
C LEU A 457 22.05 -10.81 -9.51
N VAL A 458 22.95 -11.41 -8.72
CA VAL A 458 23.93 -10.67 -7.91
C VAL A 458 24.83 -9.79 -8.79
N THR A 459 25.33 -10.34 -9.90
CA THR A 459 26.20 -9.62 -10.85
C THR A 459 25.48 -8.41 -11.45
N ARG A 460 24.24 -8.61 -11.92
CA ARG A 460 23.42 -7.57 -12.54
C ARG A 460 23.00 -6.49 -11.55
N PHE A 461 22.56 -6.89 -10.35
CA PHE A 461 22.25 -5.96 -9.27
C PHE A 461 23.47 -5.12 -8.88
N ASN A 462 24.66 -5.73 -8.73
CA ASN A 462 25.87 -5.01 -8.38
C ASN A 462 26.34 -4.04 -9.47
N ALA A 463 26.03 -4.32 -10.75
CA ALA A 463 26.27 -3.38 -11.83
C ALA A 463 25.39 -2.11 -11.68
N TRP A 464 24.11 -2.26 -11.32
CA TRP A 464 23.25 -1.12 -10.97
C TRP A 464 23.73 -0.40 -9.71
N GLN A 465 24.13 -1.14 -8.68
CA GLN A 465 24.57 -0.58 -7.41
C GLN A 465 25.81 0.32 -7.59
N LYS A 466 26.77 -0.12 -8.42
CA LYS A 466 28.01 0.60 -8.70
C LYS A 466 27.79 1.97 -9.35
N GLN A 467 26.73 2.10 -10.16
CA GLN A 467 26.43 3.36 -10.86
C GLN A 467 25.55 4.31 -10.04
N ALA A 468 24.78 3.78 -9.09
CA ALA A 468 23.85 4.56 -8.27
C ALA A 468 24.60 5.48 -7.28
N LYS A 469 24.01 6.63 -6.94
CA LYS A 469 24.67 7.66 -6.11
C LYS A 469 23.76 8.10 -4.96
N ALA A 470 24.30 8.08 -3.74
CA ALA A 470 23.60 8.61 -2.56
C ALA A 470 23.44 10.13 -2.67
N ARG A 471 22.18 10.58 -2.59
CA ARG A 471 21.71 11.97 -2.70
C ARG A 471 20.37 12.09 -1.96
N PRO A 472 19.76 13.27 -1.81
CA PRO A 472 18.33 13.35 -1.46
C PRO A 472 17.49 12.43 -2.36
N LEU A 473 16.45 11.81 -1.81
CA LEU A 473 15.66 10.80 -2.51
C LEU A 473 15.11 11.31 -3.85
N GLU A 474 14.72 12.57 -3.92
CA GLU A 474 14.24 13.23 -5.13
C GLU A 474 15.27 13.16 -6.25
N ASP A 475 16.54 13.46 -5.96
CA ASP A 475 17.62 13.43 -6.95
C ASP A 475 17.95 12.00 -7.40
N VAL A 476 17.83 11.03 -6.49
CA VAL A 476 18.01 9.61 -6.84
C VAL A 476 16.90 9.17 -7.78
N ILE A 477 15.64 9.47 -7.47
CA ILE A 477 14.49 9.17 -8.34
C ILE A 477 14.66 9.82 -9.71
N LYS A 478 15.01 11.11 -9.78
CA LYS A 478 15.24 11.80 -11.06
C LYS A 478 16.28 11.08 -11.92
N ARG A 479 17.37 10.65 -11.30
CA ARG A 479 18.49 9.99 -11.98
C ARG A 479 18.16 8.57 -12.42
N GLU A 480 17.54 7.78 -11.55
CA GLU A 480 17.20 6.38 -11.84
C GLU A 480 16.02 6.27 -12.81
N GLN A 481 15.07 7.20 -12.76
CA GLN A 481 14.00 7.27 -13.77
C GLN A 481 14.53 7.72 -15.14
N ALA A 482 15.53 8.62 -15.19
CA ALA A 482 16.26 8.88 -16.43
C ALA A 482 17.01 7.64 -16.95
N LEU A 483 17.54 6.80 -16.06
CA LEU A 483 18.23 5.55 -16.43
C LEU A 483 17.27 4.54 -17.07
N ILE A 484 16.10 4.28 -16.47
CA ILE A 484 15.12 3.37 -17.09
C ILE A 484 14.48 3.97 -18.35
N THR A 485 14.29 5.30 -18.41
CA THR A 485 13.88 5.98 -19.65
C THR A 485 14.89 5.76 -20.76
N ALA A 486 16.19 5.83 -20.47
CA ALA A 486 17.24 5.53 -21.44
C ALA A 486 17.16 4.09 -21.98
N TRP A 487 16.88 3.11 -21.11
CA TRP A 487 16.65 1.74 -21.53
C TRP A 487 15.40 1.62 -22.42
N ARG A 488 14.28 2.27 -22.05
CA ARG A 488 13.03 2.27 -22.84
C ARG A 488 13.19 2.95 -24.19
N ILE A 489 14.06 3.96 -24.33
CA ILE A 489 14.36 4.58 -25.64
C ILE A 489 14.86 3.52 -26.63
N ASP A 490 15.79 2.64 -26.22
CA ASP A 490 16.31 1.60 -27.10
C ASP A 490 15.34 0.40 -27.24
N ARG A 491 14.78 -0.09 -26.12
CA ARG A 491 13.97 -1.31 -26.12
C ARG A 491 12.53 -1.12 -26.56
N TYR A 492 11.89 -0.02 -26.19
CA TYR A 492 10.50 0.27 -26.53
C TYR A 492 10.40 1.16 -27.77
N ALA A 493 10.94 2.38 -27.72
CA ALA A 493 10.87 3.29 -28.87
C ALA A 493 11.68 2.76 -30.06
N GLY A 494 12.79 2.07 -29.79
CA GLY A 494 13.56 1.29 -30.75
C GLY A 494 12.93 -0.05 -31.14
N GLY A 495 11.66 -0.31 -30.82
CA GLY A 495 10.87 -1.44 -31.33
C GLY A 495 11.05 -2.73 -30.53
N ILE A 496 10.09 -2.99 -29.63
CA ILE A 496 10.09 -4.14 -28.71
C ILE A 496 10.12 -5.49 -29.43
N ASP A 497 9.45 -5.60 -30.59
CA ASP A 497 9.37 -6.83 -31.40
C ASP A 497 10.71 -7.38 -31.88
N THR A 498 11.75 -6.54 -31.88
CA THR A 498 13.10 -6.90 -32.33
C THR A 498 14.05 -7.23 -31.18
N GLN A 499 13.59 -7.13 -29.93
CA GLN A 499 14.42 -7.27 -28.73
C GLN A 499 14.45 -8.72 -28.22
N GLY A 500 15.62 -9.17 -27.79
CA GLY A 500 15.84 -10.55 -27.33
C GLY A 500 14.99 -10.94 -26.12
N PHE A 501 14.95 -10.09 -25.08
CA PHE A 501 14.21 -10.36 -23.83
C PHE A 501 12.73 -10.66 -24.07
N TYR A 502 12.14 -9.96 -25.03
CA TYR A 502 10.72 -10.01 -25.33
C TYR A 502 10.30 -11.24 -26.17
N SER A 503 11.26 -11.90 -26.82
CA SER A 503 10.98 -13.09 -27.64
C SER A 503 10.31 -14.24 -26.87
N HIS A 504 10.52 -14.30 -25.55
CA HIS A 504 9.94 -15.31 -24.67
C HIS A 504 8.53 -14.97 -24.17
N VAL A 505 8.10 -13.72 -24.33
CA VAL A 505 6.76 -13.25 -23.95
C VAL A 505 5.83 -13.25 -25.16
N LYS A 506 6.39 -12.95 -26.34
CA LYS A 506 5.64 -12.82 -27.59
C LYS A 506 4.78 -14.05 -27.88
N ASN A 507 3.50 -13.80 -28.16
CA ASN A 507 2.45 -14.78 -28.45
C ASN A 507 2.21 -15.82 -27.34
N GLN A 508 2.51 -15.49 -26.07
CA GLN A 508 2.24 -16.36 -24.91
C GLN A 508 0.96 -15.97 -24.14
N ASP A 509 0.23 -14.94 -24.60
CA ASP A 509 -1.02 -14.52 -23.97
C ASP A 509 -2.08 -15.63 -23.96
N MET A 510 -2.88 -15.65 -22.90
CA MET A 510 -4.09 -16.46 -22.84
C MET A 510 -5.07 -16.05 -23.95
N SER A 511 -5.73 -17.02 -24.60
CA SER A 511 -6.75 -16.72 -25.62
C SER A 511 -7.97 -16.01 -25.03
N ASP A 512 -8.67 -15.19 -25.82
CA ASP A 512 -9.83 -14.46 -25.32
C ASP A 512 -10.96 -15.42 -24.88
N GLU A 513 -11.12 -16.57 -25.55
CA GLU A 513 -12.06 -17.62 -25.13
C GLU A 513 -11.69 -18.25 -23.79
N GLN A 514 -10.40 -18.52 -23.56
CA GLN A 514 -9.91 -19.06 -22.30
C GLN A 514 -10.08 -18.04 -21.16
N GLN A 515 -9.80 -16.77 -21.41
CA GLN A 515 -10.03 -15.69 -20.44
C GLN A 515 -11.50 -15.61 -20.04
N ASP A 516 -12.40 -15.62 -21.01
CA ASP A 516 -13.84 -15.55 -20.79
C ASP A 516 -14.36 -16.77 -20.01
N ALA A 517 -13.88 -17.97 -20.34
CA ALA A 517 -14.22 -19.19 -19.61
C ALA A 517 -13.72 -19.15 -18.15
N LEU A 518 -12.45 -18.82 -17.92
CA LEU A 518 -11.90 -18.70 -16.57
C LEU A 518 -12.58 -17.61 -15.76
N LYS A 519 -12.92 -16.47 -16.37
CA LYS A 519 -13.69 -15.41 -15.72
C LYS A 519 -15.07 -15.88 -15.27
N ARG A 520 -15.79 -16.63 -16.11
CA ARG A 520 -17.08 -17.23 -15.74
C ARG A 520 -16.95 -18.28 -14.64
N LEU A 521 -15.96 -19.15 -14.73
CA LEU A 521 -15.70 -20.20 -13.73
C LEU A 521 -15.28 -19.59 -12.38
N HIS A 522 -14.45 -18.55 -12.39
CA HIS A 522 -14.06 -17.80 -11.19
C HIS A 522 -15.27 -17.12 -10.54
N ALA A 523 -16.09 -16.41 -11.31
CA ALA A 523 -17.32 -15.80 -10.81
C ALA A 523 -18.30 -16.82 -10.22
N HIS A 524 -18.43 -17.99 -10.86
CA HIS A 524 -19.22 -19.09 -10.33
C HIS A 524 -18.71 -19.58 -8.97
N LYS A 525 -17.41 -19.85 -8.88
CA LYS A 525 -16.76 -20.33 -7.64
C LYS A 525 -16.83 -19.28 -6.52
N LEU A 526 -16.73 -18.00 -6.85
CA LEU A 526 -16.97 -16.92 -5.90
C LEU A 526 -18.41 -16.91 -5.37
N ALA A 527 -19.40 -17.15 -6.22
CA ALA A 527 -20.80 -17.23 -5.80
C ALA A 527 -21.05 -18.46 -4.88
N GLU A 528 -20.41 -19.59 -5.14
CA GLU A 528 -20.41 -20.77 -4.25
C GLU A 528 -19.82 -20.41 -2.87
N ASN A 529 -18.65 -19.76 -2.85
CA ASN A 529 -18.00 -19.33 -1.61
C ASN A 529 -18.84 -18.32 -0.82
N ALA A 530 -19.48 -17.37 -1.52
CA ALA A 530 -20.34 -16.36 -0.91
C ALA A 530 -21.57 -16.99 -0.24
N ALA A 531 -22.20 -17.97 -0.90
CA ALA A 531 -23.32 -18.72 -0.34
C ALA A 531 -22.87 -19.51 0.90
N ALA A 532 -21.74 -20.23 0.81
CA ALA A 532 -21.19 -20.99 1.91
C ALA A 532 -20.86 -20.11 3.14
N ALA A 533 -20.24 -18.95 2.93
CA ALA A 533 -19.93 -17.99 4.00
C ALA A 533 -21.18 -17.45 4.71
N GLN A 534 -22.33 -17.42 4.01
CA GLN A 534 -23.62 -17.00 4.55
C GLN A 534 -24.46 -18.17 5.09
N GLY A 535 -23.96 -19.40 5.06
CA GLY A 535 -24.72 -20.60 5.42
C GLY A 535 -25.91 -20.88 4.49
N LYS A 536 -25.85 -20.41 3.24
CA LYS A 536 -26.89 -20.59 2.22
C LYS A 536 -26.50 -21.73 1.27
N GLU A 537 -27.49 -22.33 0.62
CA GLU A 537 -27.25 -23.32 -0.44
C GLU A 537 -26.56 -22.65 -1.65
N ALA A 538 -25.71 -23.43 -2.34
CA ALA A 538 -25.03 -22.97 -3.54
C ALA A 538 -26.05 -22.58 -4.64
N PRO A 539 -25.75 -21.55 -5.45
CA PRO A 539 -26.66 -21.12 -6.50
C PRO A 539 -26.90 -22.22 -7.54
N VAL A 540 -28.16 -22.58 -7.76
CA VAL A 540 -28.55 -23.57 -8.79
C VAL A 540 -28.43 -22.94 -10.17
N LEU A 541 -27.61 -23.54 -11.04
CA LEU A 541 -27.48 -23.11 -12.43
C LEU A 541 -28.68 -23.58 -13.28
N SER A 542 -29.11 -22.73 -14.21
CA SER A 542 -30.05 -23.16 -15.25
C SER A 542 -29.38 -24.15 -16.20
N THR A 543 -30.17 -24.99 -16.88
CA THR A 543 -29.64 -25.99 -17.84
C THR A 543 -28.70 -25.37 -18.88
N GLY A 544 -28.99 -24.16 -19.35
CA GLY A 544 -28.12 -23.44 -20.28
C GLY A 544 -26.78 -23.03 -19.66
N LYS A 545 -26.80 -22.48 -18.43
CA LYS A 545 -25.58 -22.11 -17.70
C LYS A 545 -24.75 -23.33 -17.30
N GLN A 546 -25.39 -24.46 -17.02
CA GLN A 546 -24.69 -25.70 -16.68
C GLN A 546 -23.94 -26.28 -17.89
N ARG A 547 -24.56 -26.30 -19.08
CA ARG A 547 -23.86 -26.68 -20.32
C ARG A 547 -22.68 -25.73 -20.62
N GLN A 548 -22.87 -24.42 -20.42
CA GLN A 548 -21.78 -23.46 -20.60
C GLN A 548 -20.63 -23.73 -19.63
N ARG A 549 -20.92 -24.03 -18.36
CA ARG A 549 -19.91 -24.38 -17.36
C ARG A 549 -19.15 -25.65 -17.73
N GLU A 550 -19.83 -26.67 -18.24
CA GLU A 550 -19.19 -27.91 -18.72
C GLU A 550 -18.25 -27.62 -19.90
N ALA A 551 -18.68 -26.82 -20.87
CA ALA A 551 -17.85 -26.39 -21.99
C ALA A 551 -16.65 -25.53 -21.54
N ASP A 552 -16.86 -24.61 -20.59
CA ASP A 552 -15.80 -23.79 -20.01
C ASP A 552 -14.77 -24.67 -19.27
N LEU A 553 -15.22 -25.69 -18.53
CA LEU A 553 -14.34 -26.66 -17.87
C LEU A 553 -13.52 -27.43 -18.91
N GLU A 554 -14.14 -27.95 -19.96
CA GLU A 554 -13.41 -28.65 -21.03
C GLU A 554 -12.34 -27.77 -21.68
N LEU A 555 -12.63 -26.48 -21.87
CA LEU A 555 -11.69 -25.52 -22.48
C LEU A 555 -10.45 -25.23 -21.62
N VAL A 556 -10.58 -25.25 -20.29
CA VAL A 556 -9.51 -24.79 -19.38
C VAL A 556 -8.77 -25.93 -18.67
N GLY A 557 -9.05 -27.20 -19.01
CA GLY A 557 -8.36 -28.36 -18.43
C GLY A 557 -9.16 -29.13 -17.36
N GLY A 558 -10.48 -28.97 -17.34
CA GLY A 558 -11.42 -29.78 -16.56
C GLY A 558 -11.50 -29.43 -15.07
N SER A 559 -12.00 -30.38 -14.27
CA SER A 559 -12.25 -30.18 -12.84
C SER A 559 -11.00 -29.89 -12.02
N GLU A 560 -9.83 -30.36 -12.44
CA GLU A 560 -8.57 -30.09 -11.76
C GLU A 560 -8.16 -28.62 -11.89
N ALA A 561 -8.29 -28.04 -13.09
CA ALA A 561 -8.07 -26.62 -13.31
C ALA A 561 -9.07 -25.77 -12.50
N TYR A 562 -10.34 -26.18 -12.42
CA TYR A 562 -11.35 -25.52 -11.59
C TYR A 562 -11.00 -25.53 -10.09
N ALA A 563 -10.46 -26.64 -9.59
CA ALA A 563 -10.01 -26.74 -8.20
C ALA A 563 -8.89 -25.73 -7.90
N ARG A 564 -7.98 -25.51 -8.86
CA ARG A 564 -6.84 -24.56 -8.75
C ARG A 564 -7.23 -23.09 -8.91
N ILE A 565 -8.45 -22.75 -9.37
CA ILE A 565 -8.90 -21.36 -9.45
C ILE A 565 -8.81 -20.70 -8.07
N ASN A 566 -7.97 -19.67 -7.97
CA ASN A 566 -7.76 -18.92 -6.75
C ASN A 566 -8.91 -17.92 -6.53
N THR A 567 -9.76 -18.21 -5.57
CA THR A 567 -10.86 -17.33 -5.16
C THR A 567 -10.50 -16.40 -4.00
N ASN A 568 -9.25 -16.41 -3.53
CA ASN A 568 -8.79 -15.45 -2.53
C ASN A 568 -8.40 -14.11 -3.15
N LYS A 569 -8.22 -14.08 -4.48
CA LYS A 569 -7.82 -12.92 -5.29
C LYS A 569 -8.79 -12.74 -6.45
N ALA A 570 -8.86 -11.52 -6.98
CA ALA A 570 -9.56 -11.28 -8.24
C ALA A 570 -8.88 -12.07 -9.37
N PHE A 571 -9.67 -12.54 -10.34
CA PHE A 571 -9.11 -13.21 -11.52
C PHE A 571 -8.27 -12.24 -12.34
N GLU A 572 -7.06 -12.67 -12.67
CA GLU A 572 -6.10 -11.90 -13.43
C GLU A 572 -5.58 -12.77 -14.59
N PRO A 573 -5.88 -12.43 -15.85
CA PRO A 573 -5.41 -13.20 -16.99
C PRO A 573 -3.95 -12.86 -17.33
N ALA A 574 -3.18 -13.88 -17.75
CA ALA A 574 -1.82 -13.70 -18.27
C ALA A 574 -1.85 -13.04 -19.66
N LEU A 575 -1.47 -11.75 -19.70
CA LEU A 575 -1.59 -10.88 -20.88
C LEU A 575 -0.31 -10.07 -21.16
N ASP A 576 0.83 -10.58 -20.74
CA ASP A 576 2.12 -9.88 -20.78
C ASP A 576 2.50 -9.41 -22.19
N ASP A 577 2.19 -10.18 -23.24
CA ASP A 577 2.51 -9.82 -24.61
C ASP A 577 1.78 -8.53 -25.01
N ARG A 578 0.44 -8.54 -24.97
CA ARG A 578 -0.35 -7.37 -25.38
C ARG A 578 -0.09 -6.18 -24.46
N GLN A 579 0.12 -6.41 -23.16
CA GLN A 579 0.41 -5.35 -22.18
C GLN A 579 1.75 -4.68 -22.45
N LEU A 580 2.84 -5.43 -22.62
CA LEU A 580 4.16 -4.87 -22.92
C LEU A 580 4.21 -4.20 -24.28
N ARG A 581 3.56 -4.77 -25.31
CA ARG A 581 3.45 -4.13 -26.64
C ARG A 581 2.78 -2.76 -26.56
N ARG A 582 1.67 -2.66 -25.83
CA ARG A 582 0.93 -1.40 -25.66
C ARG A 582 1.74 -0.40 -24.86
N ALA A 583 2.32 -0.81 -23.74
CA ALA A 583 3.25 0.00 -22.96
C ALA A 583 4.41 0.55 -23.82
N ALA A 584 5.02 -0.28 -24.67
CA ALA A 584 6.09 0.14 -25.55
C ALA A 584 5.61 1.13 -26.62
N ALA A 585 4.41 0.92 -27.18
CA ALA A 585 3.80 1.83 -28.15
C ALA A 585 3.46 3.19 -27.51
N GLU A 586 2.91 3.20 -26.30
CA GLU A 586 2.65 4.42 -25.53
C GLU A 586 3.97 5.16 -25.24
N PHE A 587 4.97 4.48 -24.68
CA PHE A 587 6.28 5.11 -24.43
C PHE A 587 6.87 5.71 -25.71
N LYS A 588 6.80 4.99 -26.83
CA LYS A 588 7.30 5.45 -28.12
C LYS A 588 6.57 6.70 -28.59
N ARG A 589 5.23 6.69 -28.59
CA ARG A 589 4.39 7.84 -28.93
C ARG A 589 4.80 9.04 -28.10
N ASP A 590 5.01 8.79 -26.81
CA ASP A 590 5.34 9.82 -25.85
C ASP A 590 6.70 10.45 -26.06
N TYR A 591 7.70 9.61 -26.33
CA TYR A 591 9.07 10.04 -26.62
C TYR A 591 9.19 10.75 -27.98
N GLU A 592 8.53 10.23 -29.01
CA GLU A 592 8.53 10.83 -30.35
C GLU A 592 7.64 12.08 -30.43
N ARG A 593 6.78 12.30 -29.42
CA ARG A 593 5.79 13.38 -29.33
C ARG A 593 4.76 13.33 -30.46
N SER A 594 4.37 12.13 -30.87
CA SER A 594 3.41 11.90 -31.96
C SER A 594 1.96 11.96 -31.48
N TRP A 595 1.60 13.05 -30.80
CA TRP A 595 0.31 13.25 -30.12
C TRP A 595 -0.86 13.66 -31.02
N GLY A 596 -0.57 14.19 -32.21
CA GLY A 596 -1.56 14.89 -33.03
C GLY A 596 -1.68 16.39 -32.66
N VAL A 597 -2.72 17.05 -33.18
CA VAL A 597 -3.07 18.45 -32.87
C VAL A 597 -4.21 18.44 -31.86
N ASP A 598 -3.99 19.04 -30.69
CA ASP A 598 -4.99 19.12 -29.60
C ASP A 598 -5.41 20.56 -29.27
N GLU A 599 -6.41 20.73 -28.42
CA GLU A 599 -6.79 22.02 -27.87
C GLU A 599 -5.80 22.52 -26.77
N ASP A 600 -5.63 23.85 -26.69
CA ASP A 600 -4.77 24.55 -25.71
C ASP A 600 -5.15 24.22 -24.24
N THR A 601 -6.42 23.93 -24.00
CA THR A 601 -6.97 23.45 -22.73
C THR A 601 -7.61 22.10 -22.95
N PHE A 602 -7.59 21.25 -21.94
CA PHE A 602 -8.36 20.01 -21.97
C PHE A 602 -9.26 19.91 -20.75
N SER A 603 -10.41 19.26 -20.97
CA SER A 603 -11.40 19.01 -19.92
C SER A 603 -11.30 17.55 -19.52
N ILE A 604 -11.06 17.32 -18.24
CA ILE A 604 -10.98 15.99 -17.65
C ILE A 604 -12.24 15.79 -16.82
N GLY A 605 -13.00 14.74 -17.15
CA GLY A 605 -14.12 14.28 -16.36
C GLY A 605 -13.72 13.06 -15.52
N GLY A 606 -14.11 13.03 -14.25
CA GLY A 606 -13.94 11.85 -13.40
C GLY A 606 -14.95 11.82 -12.26
N ILE A 607 -15.29 10.62 -11.81
CA ILE A 607 -16.16 10.43 -10.64
C ILE A 607 -15.25 10.17 -9.44
N VAL A 608 -15.47 10.92 -8.37
CA VAL A 608 -14.80 10.68 -7.09
C VAL A 608 -15.78 10.01 -6.14
N ASP A 609 -15.50 8.76 -5.78
CA ASP A 609 -16.27 8.00 -4.81
C ASP A 609 -15.76 8.30 -3.39
N MET A 610 -16.58 8.99 -2.58
CA MET A 610 -16.24 9.34 -1.20
C MET A 610 -16.28 8.14 -0.26
N LEU A 611 -16.93 7.04 -0.66
CA LEU A 611 -17.00 5.82 0.15
C LEU A 611 -15.67 5.06 0.20
N LEU A 612 -14.73 5.34 -0.72
CA LEU A 612 -13.38 4.77 -0.71
C LEU A 612 -12.48 5.36 0.40
N GLY A 613 -12.85 6.50 1.01
CA GLY A 613 -12.23 6.99 2.24
C GLY A 613 -10.78 7.48 2.12
N GLY A 614 -10.50 8.46 1.24
CA GLY A 614 -9.21 9.14 1.27
C GLY A 614 -9.08 10.38 0.39
N THR A 615 -7.85 10.87 0.24
CA THR A 615 -7.53 12.14 -0.40
C THR A 615 -7.28 11.98 -1.90
N VAL A 616 -7.65 13.00 -2.68
CA VAL A 616 -7.38 13.10 -4.11
C VAL A 616 -6.71 14.44 -4.39
N TYR A 617 -5.63 14.42 -5.16
CA TYR A 617 -4.87 15.60 -5.55
C TYR A 617 -4.96 15.88 -7.06
N LEU A 618 -4.77 17.15 -7.42
CA LEU A 618 -4.41 17.56 -8.77
C LEU A 618 -2.92 17.89 -8.83
N ILE A 619 -2.32 17.60 -9.99
CA ILE A 619 -0.93 17.91 -10.31
C ILE A 619 -0.88 19.21 -11.13
N ASN A 620 0.09 20.07 -10.83
CA ASN A 620 0.32 21.32 -11.54
C ASN A 620 0.83 21.07 -12.97
N GLU A 621 0.29 21.81 -13.94
CA GLU A 621 0.54 21.59 -15.37
C GLU A 621 1.93 22.08 -15.82
N GLU A 622 2.45 23.15 -15.21
CA GLU A 622 3.81 23.62 -15.45
C GLU A 622 4.85 22.63 -14.90
N ASP A 623 4.64 22.12 -13.68
CA ASP A 623 5.46 21.06 -13.07
C ASP A 623 5.43 19.80 -13.96
N GLU A 624 4.25 19.38 -14.44
CA GLU A 624 4.08 18.23 -15.32
C GLU A 624 4.88 18.37 -16.63
N ALA A 625 4.84 19.55 -17.26
CA ALA A 625 5.63 19.84 -18.47
C ALA A 625 7.13 19.88 -18.20
N GLN A 626 7.55 20.39 -17.04
CA GLN A 626 8.95 20.40 -16.63
C GLN A 626 9.46 18.97 -16.39
N GLU A 627 8.72 18.13 -15.67
CA GLU A 627 9.08 16.74 -15.40
C GLU A 627 9.26 15.95 -16.70
N TYR A 628 8.33 16.12 -17.66
CA TYR A 628 8.46 15.54 -18.99
C TYR A 628 9.77 15.95 -19.67
N ALA A 629 10.06 17.25 -19.70
CA ALA A 629 11.24 17.79 -20.37
C ALA A 629 12.55 17.29 -19.73
N GLU A 630 12.60 17.24 -18.39
CA GLU A 630 13.74 16.71 -17.66
C GLU A 630 13.98 15.22 -17.96
N LEU A 631 12.92 14.38 -17.92
CA LEU A 631 13.03 12.95 -18.23
C LEU A 631 13.42 12.71 -19.69
N TYR A 632 12.86 13.49 -20.62
CA TYR A 632 13.21 13.43 -22.04
C TYR A 632 14.70 13.74 -22.25
N LEU A 633 15.19 14.86 -21.71
CA LEU A 633 16.58 15.29 -21.89
C LEU A 633 17.55 14.32 -21.19
N ASN A 634 17.35 14.08 -19.89
CA ASN A 634 18.23 13.24 -19.11
C ASN A 634 18.21 11.78 -19.59
N GLY A 635 17.04 11.27 -19.99
CA GLY A 635 16.91 9.95 -20.59
C GLY A 635 17.63 9.83 -21.93
N SER A 636 17.50 10.85 -22.80
CA SER A 636 18.22 10.89 -24.09
C SER A 636 19.73 10.96 -23.91
N ASP A 637 20.20 11.73 -22.93
CA ASP A 637 21.61 11.83 -22.58
C ASP A 637 22.13 10.50 -22.06
N ARG A 638 21.39 9.88 -21.13
CA ARG A 638 21.75 8.60 -20.55
C ARG A 638 21.67 7.44 -21.55
N HIS A 639 20.79 7.52 -22.54
CA HIS A 639 20.72 6.56 -23.66
C HIS A 639 22.04 6.55 -24.45
N ARG A 640 22.65 7.72 -24.68
CA ARG A 640 23.96 7.82 -25.35
C ARG A 640 25.13 7.27 -24.51
N GLU A 641 24.95 7.13 -23.20
CA GLU A 641 25.91 6.45 -22.32
C GLU A 641 25.70 4.93 -22.28
N LEU A 642 24.45 4.46 -22.39
CA LEU A 642 24.10 3.04 -22.36
C LEU A 642 24.30 2.33 -23.70
N PHE A 643 24.09 3.02 -24.82
CA PHE A 643 24.09 2.43 -26.16
C PHE A 643 24.95 3.26 -27.11
N VAL A 644 25.83 2.58 -27.87
CA VAL A 644 26.70 3.22 -28.88
C VAL A 644 25.89 3.57 -30.13
N THR A 645 25.08 2.62 -30.56
CA THR A 645 24.08 2.72 -31.62
C THR A 645 22.89 1.86 -31.21
N ARG A 646 21.75 2.00 -31.90
CA ARG A 646 20.53 1.23 -31.60
C ARG A 646 20.83 -0.27 -31.49
N GLY A 647 20.41 -0.89 -30.39
CA GLY A 647 20.63 -2.31 -30.09
C GLY A 647 22.06 -2.69 -29.69
N VAL A 648 23.04 -1.78 -29.75
CA VAL A 648 24.45 -2.05 -29.42
C VAL A 648 24.79 -1.43 -28.07
N ILE A 649 24.86 -2.28 -27.04
CA ILE A 649 25.17 -1.88 -25.66
C ILE A 649 26.61 -1.38 -25.56
N ALA A 650 26.82 -0.27 -24.86
CA ALA A 650 28.13 0.30 -24.62
C ALA A 650 29.00 -0.60 -23.71
N ASN A 651 30.32 -0.56 -23.93
CA ASN A 651 31.25 -1.38 -23.16
C ASN A 651 31.12 -1.11 -21.64
N GLY A 652 31.03 -2.18 -20.85
CA GLY A 652 30.83 -2.11 -19.40
C GLY A 652 29.39 -1.89 -18.93
N GLN A 653 28.43 -1.72 -19.84
CA GLN A 653 27.00 -1.54 -19.51
C GLN A 653 26.16 -2.82 -19.64
N GLN A 654 26.75 -3.93 -20.12
CA GLN A 654 26.05 -5.18 -20.40
C GLN A 654 25.21 -5.68 -19.22
N ALA A 655 25.83 -5.89 -18.05
CA ALA A 655 25.12 -6.40 -16.86
C ALA A 655 24.03 -5.43 -16.35
N LEU A 656 24.19 -4.13 -16.57
CA LEU A 656 23.18 -3.14 -16.21
C LEU A 656 21.99 -3.19 -17.16
N VAL A 657 22.22 -3.24 -18.47
CA VAL A 657 21.15 -3.36 -19.47
C VAL A 657 20.42 -4.70 -19.31
N GLU A 658 21.15 -5.78 -19.07
CA GLU A 658 20.55 -7.09 -18.82
C GLU A 658 19.72 -7.15 -17.54
N LEU A 659 20.06 -6.36 -16.51
CA LEU A 659 19.19 -6.21 -15.33
C LEU A 659 17.80 -5.67 -15.74
N PHE A 660 17.76 -4.67 -16.61
CA PHE A 660 16.49 -4.13 -17.08
C PHE A 660 15.76 -5.09 -18.05
N ASP A 661 16.51 -5.75 -18.92
CA ASP A 661 15.98 -6.73 -19.87
C ASP A 661 15.33 -7.93 -19.14
N GLU A 662 15.96 -8.46 -18.08
CA GLU A 662 15.62 -9.79 -17.53
C GLU A 662 15.18 -9.79 -16.06
N GLN A 663 15.31 -8.68 -15.30
CA GLN A 663 14.96 -8.63 -13.87
C GLN A 663 13.97 -7.51 -13.51
N VAL A 664 14.04 -6.34 -14.15
CA VAL A 664 13.11 -5.23 -13.87
C VAL A 664 11.81 -5.44 -14.64
N HIS A 665 10.69 -5.49 -13.92
CA HIS A 665 9.36 -5.56 -14.50
C HIS A 665 8.91 -4.16 -14.97
N ASP A 666 7.83 -4.10 -15.75
CA ASP A 666 7.12 -2.89 -16.10
C ASP A 666 5.71 -2.91 -15.49
N SER A 667 5.61 -2.29 -14.32
CA SER A 667 4.37 -2.29 -13.53
C SER A 667 3.25 -1.45 -14.17
N ARG A 668 3.58 -0.55 -15.11
CA ARG A 668 2.61 0.23 -15.87
C ARG A 668 1.95 -0.60 -16.97
N ALA A 669 2.67 -1.55 -17.58
CA ALA A 669 2.14 -2.39 -18.65
C ALA A 669 0.84 -3.11 -18.23
N TRP A 670 0.78 -3.56 -16.99
CA TRP A 670 -0.41 -4.18 -16.39
C TRP A 670 -1.68 -3.31 -16.49
N PHE A 671 -1.57 -2.01 -16.21
CA PHE A 671 -2.70 -1.08 -16.16
C PHE A 671 -3.24 -0.67 -17.54
N THR A 672 -2.47 -0.88 -18.61
CA THR A 672 -2.87 -0.50 -19.99
C THR A 672 -4.08 -1.28 -20.53
N ASN A 673 -4.55 -2.31 -19.82
CA ASN A 673 -5.69 -3.12 -20.21
C ASN A 673 -6.88 -3.05 -19.22
N SER A 674 -6.70 -2.47 -18.03
CA SER A 674 -7.78 -2.32 -17.03
C SER A 674 -8.66 -1.08 -17.25
N SER A 675 -8.20 -0.11 -18.06
CA SER A 675 -9.06 0.97 -18.53
C SER A 675 -9.83 0.51 -19.77
N LEU A 676 -11.14 0.28 -19.60
CA LEU A 676 -12.12 0.05 -20.70
C LEU A 676 -12.18 1.18 -21.75
N PHE A 677 -11.38 2.22 -21.57
CA PHE A 677 -11.35 3.42 -22.37
C PHE A 677 -9.93 3.65 -22.86
N GLY A 678 -9.79 3.97 -24.14
CA GLY A 678 -8.53 4.39 -24.74
C GLY A 678 -7.98 5.69 -24.15
N GLU A 679 -7.02 6.28 -24.86
CA GLU A 679 -6.16 7.39 -24.44
C GLU A 679 -6.89 8.54 -23.69
N ARG A 680 -6.57 8.73 -22.40
CA ARG A 680 -7.13 9.80 -21.54
C ARG A 680 -6.08 10.73 -20.92
N GLU A 681 -4.80 10.37 -20.99
CA GLU A 681 -3.71 11.19 -20.43
C GLU A 681 -3.02 12.04 -21.51
N PRO A 682 -2.55 13.27 -21.19
CA PRO A 682 -1.70 14.05 -22.10
C PRO A 682 -0.37 13.35 -22.41
N PHE A 683 0.13 12.58 -21.48
CA PHE A 683 1.22 11.64 -21.71
C PHE A 683 1.20 10.68 -20.54
N THR A 684 1.85 9.55 -20.72
CA THR A 684 1.95 8.51 -19.72
C THR A 684 2.83 8.93 -18.54
N ASP A 685 2.66 8.25 -17.41
CA ASP A 685 3.52 8.37 -16.23
C ASP A 685 4.98 8.01 -16.52
N TYR A 686 5.31 7.38 -17.65
CA TYR A 686 6.71 7.20 -18.05
C TYR A 686 7.47 8.53 -18.11
N PHE A 687 6.75 9.63 -18.38
CA PHE A 687 7.28 10.99 -18.41
C PHE A 687 6.82 11.86 -17.23
N ARG A 688 6.48 11.23 -16.09
CA ARG A 688 6.28 11.90 -14.80
C ARG A 688 7.17 11.26 -13.74
N TYR A 689 7.67 12.07 -12.81
CA TYR A 689 8.34 11.51 -11.63
C TYR A 689 7.33 10.90 -10.68
N ARG A 690 7.72 9.83 -9.97
CA ARG A 690 6.89 9.26 -8.89
C ARG A 690 6.55 10.34 -7.87
N LEU A 691 5.29 10.43 -7.45
CA LEU A 691 4.92 11.23 -6.29
C LEU A 691 5.51 10.61 -5.03
N VAL A 692 6.18 11.43 -4.22
CA VAL A 692 6.76 11.03 -2.93
C VAL A 692 6.30 11.99 -1.84
N HIS A 693 5.75 11.43 -0.76
CA HIS A 693 5.43 12.14 0.47
C HIS A 693 6.56 12.01 1.49
N PHE A 694 6.80 13.08 2.22
CA PHE A 694 7.74 13.20 3.34
C PHE A 694 6.99 13.77 4.54
N ASP A 695 6.26 12.91 5.26
CA ASP A 695 5.30 13.34 6.30
C ASP A 695 4.24 14.29 5.73
N ASN A 696 4.31 15.59 6.06
CA ASN A 696 3.37 16.59 5.56
C ASN A 696 3.82 17.24 4.23
N GLU A 697 5.05 16.99 3.78
CA GLU A 697 5.64 17.54 2.55
C GLU A 697 5.52 16.57 1.36
N SER A 698 5.69 17.06 0.13
CA SER A 698 5.76 16.27 -1.10
C SER A 698 6.87 16.75 -2.05
N ASN A 699 7.38 15.86 -2.90
CA ASN A 699 8.42 16.22 -3.89
C ASN A 699 7.91 17.10 -5.04
N LYS A 700 6.59 17.18 -5.24
CA LYS A 700 5.92 17.98 -6.27
C LYS A 700 4.76 18.77 -5.70
N SER A 701 4.34 19.83 -6.39
CA SER A 701 3.26 20.69 -5.93
C SER A 701 1.91 20.03 -6.18
N LEU A 702 1.09 19.91 -5.14
CA LEU A 702 -0.23 19.28 -5.18
C LEU A 702 -1.32 20.27 -4.76
N SER A 703 -2.49 20.15 -5.39
CA SER A 703 -3.72 20.84 -4.98
C SER A 703 -4.72 19.81 -4.46
N VAL A 704 -5.32 20.04 -3.28
CA VAL A 704 -6.30 19.11 -2.70
C VAL A 704 -7.63 19.24 -3.43
N LEU A 705 -8.06 18.18 -4.10
CA LEU A 705 -9.33 18.13 -4.82
C LEU A 705 -10.45 17.58 -3.93
N ALA A 706 -10.16 16.49 -3.22
CA ALA A 706 -11.07 15.88 -2.26
C ALA A 706 -10.27 15.35 -1.07
N THR A 707 -10.89 15.32 0.09
CA THR A 707 -10.39 14.66 1.30
C THR A 707 -11.56 13.94 1.97
N ALA A 708 -11.28 13.12 2.97
CA ALA A 708 -12.26 12.28 3.66
C ALA A 708 -13.61 13.02 3.88
N GLY A 709 -14.61 12.65 3.07
CA GLY A 709 -16.00 13.08 3.21
C GLY A 709 -16.37 14.40 2.52
N ARG A 710 -15.47 15.02 1.75
CA ARG A 710 -15.79 16.23 0.98
C ARG A 710 -14.95 16.40 -0.28
N VAL A 711 -15.58 16.91 -1.33
CA VAL A 711 -14.88 17.57 -2.43
C VAL A 711 -14.64 19.03 -2.03
N VAL A 712 -13.40 19.51 -2.15
CA VAL A 712 -13.03 20.87 -1.74
C VAL A 712 -13.85 21.88 -2.54
N GLY A 713 -14.71 22.63 -1.85
CA GLY A 713 -15.57 23.66 -2.41
C GLY A 713 -16.90 23.18 -2.98
N VAL A 714 -17.31 21.93 -2.75
CA VAL A 714 -18.72 21.52 -2.89
C VAL A 714 -19.41 21.69 -1.54
N GLY A 715 -20.53 22.42 -1.51
CA GLY A 715 -21.20 22.81 -0.26
C GLY A 715 -22.02 21.71 0.43
N ILE A 716 -22.16 20.54 -0.19
CA ILE A 716 -23.06 19.45 0.22
C ILE A 716 -22.28 18.14 0.23
N ALA A 717 -22.54 17.29 1.23
CA ALA A 717 -21.96 15.96 1.32
C ALA A 717 -22.77 14.95 0.49
N LEU A 718 -22.07 14.19 -0.36
CA LEU A 718 -22.62 13.16 -1.25
C LEU A 718 -21.68 11.95 -1.24
N ALA A 719 -22.24 10.75 -1.45
CA ALA A 719 -21.47 9.52 -1.53
C ALA A 719 -20.55 9.48 -2.76
N SER A 720 -20.99 10.06 -3.88
CA SER A 720 -20.20 10.17 -5.11
C SER A 720 -20.39 11.54 -5.74
N VAL A 721 -19.31 12.11 -6.27
CA VAL A 721 -19.34 13.43 -6.91
C VAL A 721 -18.62 13.33 -8.25
N GLY A 722 -19.32 13.69 -9.33
CA GLY A 722 -18.72 13.87 -10.65
C GLY A 722 -18.00 15.21 -10.70
N LEU A 723 -16.78 15.23 -11.23
CA LEU A 723 -15.98 16.43 -11.41
C LEU A 723 -15.65 16.63 -12.88
N SER A 724 -15.74 17.88 -13.33
CA SER A 724 -15.21 18.34 -14.60
C SER A 724 -14.17 19.41 -14.34
N ILE A 725 -12.95 19.16 -14.79
CA ILE A 725 -11.78 19.99 -14.51
C ILE A 725 -11.20 20.45 -15.83
N LYS A 726 -11.23 21.76 -16.05
CA LYS A 726 -10.62 22.40 -17.20
C LYS A 726 -9.28 22.99 -16.80
N LYS A 727 -8.20 22.44 -17.34
CA LYS A 727 -6.82 22.78 -17.00
C LYS A 727 -5.97 23.02 -18.26
N ARG A 728 -4.77 23.60 -18.11
CA ARG A 728 -3.86 23.84 -19.24
C ARG A 728 -3.30 22.53 -19.76
N ASN A 729 -3.18 22.36 -21.06
CA ASN A 729 -2.56 21.16 -21.60
C ASN A 729 -1.01 21.28 -21.48
N PRO A 730 -0.34 20.41 -20.68
CA PRO A 730 1.10 20.51 -20.44
C PRO A 730 1.93 20.36 -21.71
N ARG A 731 1.41 19.68 -22.75
CA ARG A 731 2.06 19.54 -24.07
C ARG A 731 2.43 20.89 -24.69
N TYR A 732 1.60 21.92 -24.51
CA TYR A 732 1.83 23.27 -25.05
C TYR A 732 2.75 24.14 -24.20
N LEU A 733 3.09 23.68 -22.99
CA LEU A 733 4.06 24.35 -22.12
C LEU A 733 5.50 23.84 -22.36
N LEU A 734 5.66 22.74 -23.11
CA LEU A 734 6.97 22.13 -23.38
C LEU A 734 7.96 23.09 -24.05
N GLY A 735 7.50 24.04 -24.88
CA GLY A 735 8.36 25.04 -25.51
C GLY A 735 9.11 25.95 -24.52
N LEU A 736 8.63 26.06 -23.27
CA LEU A 736 9.32 26.78 -22.19
C LEU A 736 10.61 26.08 -21.76
N PHE A 737 10.61 24.74 -21.76
CA PHE A 737 11.68 23.91 -21.22
C PHE A 737 12.54 23.28 -22.33
N LEU A 738 11.99 23.18 -23.54
CA LEU A 738 12.62 22.63 -24.74
C LEU A 738 12.60 23.69 -25.87
N PRO A 739 13.40 24.77 -25.80
CA PRO A 739 13.32 25.90 -26.72
C PRO A 739 13.70 25.56 -28.17
N SER A 740 14.32 24.40 -28.41
CA SER A 740 14.58 23.87 -29.75
C SER A 740 13.32 23.32 -30.42
N LEU A 741 12.23 23.12 -29.67
CA LEU A 741 10.93 22.80 -30.24
C LEU A 741 10.32 24.08 -30.81
N ALA A 742 10.06 24.10 -32.12
CA ALA A 742 9.30 25.17 -32.77
C ALA A 742 7.81 25.16 -32.39
N THR A 743 7.49 24.77 -31.16
CA THR A 743 6.14 24.75 -30.59
C THR A 743 5.84 26.14 -30.05
N PRO A 744 4.74 26.80 -30.45
CA PRO A 744 4.40 28.11 -29.94
C PRO A 744 4.23 28.07 -28.41
N VAL A 745 5.00 28.90 -27.71
CA VAL A 745 4.91 29.07 -26.26
C VAL A 745 3.64 29.88 -25.94
N LEU A 746 2.61 29.25 -25.38
CA LEU A 746 1.30 29.87 -25.14
C LEU A 746 1.18 30.59 -23.78
N THR A 747 2.28 30.82 -23.07
CA THR A 747 2.25 31.59 -21.82
C THR A 747 1.80 33.02 -22.10
N GLY A 748 0.56 33.36 -21.71
CA GLY A 748 0.04 34.73 -21.80
C GLY A 748 -1.04 34.99 -22.87
N ARG A 749 -1.65 33.96 -23.48
CA ARG A 749 -2.82 34.17 -24.35
C ARG A 749 -4.03 34.68 -23.51
N PRO A 750 -4.72 35.76 -23.91
CA PRO A 750 -5.92 36.23 -23.21
C PRO A 750 -7.00 35.14 -23.18
N GLY A 751 -7.47 34.76 -21.99
CA GLY A 751 -8.56 33.78 -21.81
C GLY A 751 -8.15 32.41 -21.25
N LEU A 752 -6.85 32.11 -21.08
CA LEU A 752 -6.41 30.89 -20.38
C LEU A 752 -6.51 31.10 -18.85
N PRO A 753 -7.17 30.20 -18.10
CA PRO A 753 -7.36 30.38 -16.67
C PRO A 753 -6.01 30.28 -15.93
N ALA A 754 -5.85 31.07 -14.86
CA ALA A 754 -4.65 31.07 -14.00
C ALA A 754 -4.62 29.89 -13.02
N PHE A 755 -5.79 29.33 -12.70
CA PHE A 755 -6.00 28.15 -11.88
C PHE A 755 -6.97 27.20 -12.59
N PRO A 756 -6.88 25.88 -12.36
CA PRO A 756 -7.84 24.91 -12.90
C PRO A 756 -9.28 25.31 -12.56
N GLN A 757 -10.17 25.33 -13.57
CA GLN A 757 -11.60 25.56 -13.35
C GLN A 757 -12.26 24.22 -13.01
N ILE A 758 -12.89 24.15 -11.85
CA ILE A 758 -13.51 22.93 -11.32
C ILE A 758 -15.01 23.14 -11.22
N SER A 759 -15.78 22.27 -11.85
CA SER A 759 -17.21 22.14 -11.63
C SER A 759 -17.55 20.73 -11.12
N ALA A 760 -18.63 20.64 -10.34
CA ALA A 760 -19.11 19.40 -9.77
C ALA A 760 -20.54 19.11 -10.25
N PHE A 761 -20.87 17.83 -10.37
CA PHE A 761 -22.20 17.35 -10.75
C PHE A 761 -22.51 16.03 -10.03
N ASP A 762 -23.80 15.71 -9.89
CA ASP A 762 -24.23 14.40 -9.41
C ASP A 762 -24.13 13.35 -10.53
N PRO A 763 -23.37 12.25 -10.36
CA PRO A 763 -23.19 11.24 -11.40
C PRO A 763 -24.49 10.54 -11.83
N LEU A 764 -25.50 10.45 -10.94
CA LEU A 764 -26.75 9.75 -11.23
C LEU A 764 -27.69 10.56 -12.11
N THR A 765 -27.82 11.86 -11.84
CA THR A 765 -28.75 12.76 -12.53
C THR A 765 -28.09 13.68 -13.56
N GLY A 766 -26.77 13.88 -13.48
CA GLY A 766 -26.03 14.87 -14.27
C GLY A 766 -26.25 16.32 -13.83
N ILE A 767 -26.98 16.56 -12.72
CA ILE A 767 -27.29 17.89 -12.21
C ILE A 767 -26.04 18.54 -11.61
N ALA A 768 -25.82 19.82 -11.92
CA ALA A 768 -24.71 20.59 -11.38
C ALA A 768 -24.86 20.82 -9.86
N LEU A 769 -23.76 20.64 -9.13
CA LEU A 769 -23.71 20.82 -7.69
C LEU A 769 -23.21 22.23 -7.32
N PRO A 770 -23.70 22.81 -6.21
CA PRO A 770 -23.32 24.16 -5.82
C PRO A 770 -21.85 24.23 -5.38
N MET A 771 -21.10 25.14 -6.01
CA MET A 771 -19.70 25.43 -5.70
C MET A 771 -19.57 26.63 -4.76
N MET A 772 -18.76 26.48 -3.70
CA MET A 772 -18.43 27.54 -2.75
C MET A 772 -17.45 28.55 -3.36
N GLN A 773 -17.68 29.84 -3.09
CA GLN A 773 -16.76 30.91 -3.48
C GLN A 773 -15.57 31.02 -2.49
N GLY A 774 -14.43 31.56 -2.94
CA GLY A 774 -13.28 31.86 -2.07
C GLY A 774 -12.38 30.69 -1.68
N MET A 775 -12.55 29.51 -2.29
CA MET A 775 -11.76 28.30 -1.99
C MET A 775 -10.37 28.27 -2.65
N GLU A 776 -9.96 29.34 -3.32
CA GLU A 776 -8.72 29.42 -4.11
C GLU A 776 -7.46 29.18 -3.26
N ALA A 777 -7.41 29.77 -2.06
CA ALA A 777 -6.27 29.60 -1.15
C ALA A 777 -6.10 28.14 -0.67
N VAL A 778 -7.21 27.41 -0.50
CA VAL A 778 -7.22 26.01 -0.07
C VAL A 778 -6.86 25.07 -1.22
N ARG A 779 -7.14 25.48 -2.46
CA ARG A 779 -6.78 24.76 -3.69
C ARG A 779 -5.45 25.21 -4.28
N ALA A 780 -4.69 26.07 -3.60
CA ALA A 780 -3.39 26.49 -4.09
C ALA A 780 -2.43 25.29 -4.15
N PHE A 781 -1.67 25.18 -5.25
CA PHE A 781 -0.64 24.17 -5.37
C PHE A 781 0.46 24.38 -4.33
N THR A 782 0.81 23.33 -3.59
CA THR A 782 1.82 23.39 -2.53
C THR A 782 2.58 22.09 -2.42
N GLN A 783 3.84 22.17 -1.99
CA GLN A 783 4.65 21.01 -1.57
C GLN A 783 4.39 20.61 -0.11
N LYS A 784 3.34 21.14 0.52
CA LYS A 784 2.89 20.79 1.88
C LYS A 784 1.42 20.35 1.88
N PRO A 785 1.05 19.33 1.10
CA PRO A 785 -0.33 18.88 1.00
C PRO A 785 -0.90 18.41 2.35
N GLY A 786 -0.06 17.85 3.23
CA GLY A 786 -0.50 17.40 4.56
C GLY A 786 -1.01 18.53 5.45
N ASP A 787 -0.43 19.73 5.34
CA ASP A 787 -0.89 20.91 6.10
C ASP A 787 -2.27 21.37 5.63
N VAL A 788 -2.51 21.32 4.31
CA VAL A 788 -3.81 21.68 3.72
C VAL A 788 -4.87 20.66 4.10
N VAL A 789 -4.55 19.36 4.07
CA VAL A 789 -5.44 18.29 4.53
C VAL A 789 -5.77 18.46 6.02
N ALA A 790 -4.78 18.73 6.87
CA ALA A 790 -5.01 18.99 8.29
C ALA A 790 -5.91 20.21 8.53
N MET A 791 -5.71 21.29 7.77
CA MET A 791 -6.56 22.47 7.81
C MET A 791 -8.00 22.15 7.38
N LEU A 792 -8.19 21.40 6.29
CA LEU A 792 -9.51 20.97 5.81
C LEU A 792 -10.24 20.09 6.83
N ASN A 793 -9.51 19.20 7.51
CA ASN A 793 -10.08 18.34 8.56
C ASN A 793 -10.50 19.13 9.80
N ALA A 794 -9.91 20.30 10.05
CA ALA A 794 -10.31 21.20 11.13
C ALA A 794 -11.53 22.09 10.76
N MET A 795 -11.92 22.16 9.49
CA MET A 795 -13.08 22.92 9.04
C MET A 795 -14.39 22.13 9.25
N PRO A 796 -15.54 22.81 9.49
CA PRO A 796 -16.84 22.16 9.56
C PRO A 796 -17.12 21.32 8.30
N LEU A 797 -17.74 20.15 8.47
CA LEU A 797 -18.11 19.27 7.35
C LEU A 797 -19.21 19.90 6.47
N PRO A 798 -19.28 19.55 5.18
CA PRO A 798 -20.39 19.96 4.32
C PRO A 798 -21.73 19.44 4.87
N VAL A 799 -22.81 20.17 4.56
CA VAL A 799 -24.15 19.78 5.03
C VAL A 799 -24.59 18.51 4.30
N PRO A 800 -25.14 17.50 5.00
CA PRO A 800 -25.61 16.27 4.36
C PRO A 800 -26.80 16.55 3.44
N LEU A 801 -26.92 15.86 2.32
CA LEU A 801 -28.13 15.93 1.49
C LEU A 801 -29.25 15.07 2.10
N THR A 802 -30.32 15.71 2.54
CA THR A 802 -31.50 15.13 3.20
C THR A 802 -32.75 15.83 2.67
N ASP A 803 -33.95 15.29 2.94
CA ASP A 803 -35.21 15.97 2.63
C ASP A 803 -35.26 17.42 3.16
N GLN A 804 -34.65 17.69 4.31
CA GLN A 804 -34.65 19.02 4.93
C GLN A 804 -33.63 19.98 4.32
N THR A 805 -32.52 19.45 3.80
CA THR A 805 -31.39 20.22 3.28
C THR A 805 -31.40 20.32 1.76
N ALA A 806 -32.22 19.51 1.08
CA ALA A 806 -32.57 19.63 -0.33
C ALA A 806 -33.52 20.83 -0.56
N THR A 807 -32.96 22.04 -0.41
CA THR A 807 -33.73 23.30 -0.42
C THR A 807 -34.03 23.83 -1.82
N THR A 808 -33.48 23.23 -2.88
CA THR A 808 -33.71 23.60 -4.27
C THR A 808 -34.34 22.44 -5.05
N PRO A 809 -35.16 22.71 -6.10
CA PRO A 809 -35.73 21.66 -6.94
C PRO A 809 -34.68 20.70 -7.51
N GLU A 810 -33.51 21.22 -7.85
CA GLU A 810 -32.38 20.46 -8.36
C GLU A 810 -31.83 19.50 -7.31
N LEU A 811 -31.61 19.97 -6.07
CA LEU A 811 -31.13 19.12 -4.98
C LEU A 811 -32.17 18.11 -4.52
N GLN A 812 -33.46 18.42 -4.64
CA GLN A 812 -34.56 17.47 -4.39
C GLN A 812 -34.55 16.33 -5.41
N ALA A 813 -34.27 16.63 -6.68
CA ALA A 813 -34.12 15.61 -7.72
C ALA A 813 -32.90 14.71 -7.46
N VAL A 814 -31.76 15.30 -7.08
CA VAL A 814 -30.56 14.53 -6.67
C VAL A 814 -30.85 13.64 -5.47
N PHE A 815 -31.51 14.17 -4.44
CA PHE A 815 -31.87 13.40 -3.24
C PHE A 815 -32.79 12.22 -3.57
N LYS A 816 -33.84 12.44 -4.37
CA LYS A 816 -34.75 11.36 -4.80
C LYS A 816 -34.05 10.29 -5.64
N ALA A 817 -33.12 10.68 -6.51
CA ALA A 817 -32.35 9.73 -7.31
C ALA A 817 -31.44 8.86 -6.41
N ALA A 818 -30.78 9.45 -5.42
CA ALA A 818 -29.95 8.73 -4.47
C ALA A 818 -30.76 7.74 -3.61
N GLU A 819 -31.93 8.14 -3.09
CA GLU A 819 -32.81 7.25 -2.31
C GLU A 819 -33.37 6.11 -3.17
N THR A 820 -33.75 6.39 -4.42
CA THR A 820 -34.17 5.35 -5.38
C THR A 820 -33.05 4.33 -5.63
N ALA A 821 -31.82 4.80 -5.88
CA ALA A 821 -30.67 3.92 -6.10
C ALA A 821 -30.37 3.06 -4.86
N LYS A 822 -30.50 3.62 -3.66
CA LYS A 822 -30.35 2.91 -2.39
C LYS A 822 -31.44 1.85 -2.19
N ALA A 823 -32.69 2.16 -2.53
CA ALA A 823 -33.81 1.20 -2.44
C ALA A 823 -33.66 0.05 -3.44
N VAL A 824 -33.23 0.33 -4.68
CA VAL A 824 -32.95 -0.69 -5.70
C VAL A 824 -31.82 -1.60 -5.26
N LYS A 825 -30.73 -1.04 -4.71
CA LYS A 825 -29.62 -1.83 -4.18
C LYS A 825 -30.05 -2.72 -3.01
N ALA A 826 -30.80 -2.19 -2.07
CA ALA A 826 -31.32 -2.95 -0.94
C ALA A 826 -32.27 -4.10 -1.37
N ALA A 827 -33.04 -3.91 -2.44
CA ALA A 827 -33.90 -4.95 -3.02
C ALA A 827 -33.10 -6.03 -3.75
N ASN A 828 -32.04 -5.66 -4.47
CA ASN A 828 -31.13 -6.61 -5.10
C ASN A 828 -30.36 -7.45 -4.06
N ASP A 829 -29.92 -6.83 -2.97
CA ASP A 829 -29.18 -7.49 -1.89
C ASP A 829 -30.08 -8.43 -1.05
N SER A 830 -31.40 -8.17 -0.99
CA SER A 830 -32.38 -8.99 -0.25
C SER A 830 -33.01 -10.11 -1.09
N GLY A 831 -32.85 -10.08 -2.42
CA GLY A 831 -33.42 -11.07 -3.35
C GLY A 831 -34.94 -10.97 -3.54
N ASP A 832 -35.60 -9.95 -3.02
CA ASP A 832 -37.04 -9.74 -3.15
C ASP A 832 -37.37 -8.71 -4.23
N MET A 833 -37.52 -9.18 -5.47
CA MET A 833 -37.86 -8.36 -6.63
C MET A 833 -39.37 -8.12 -6.79
N SER A 834 -40.20 -8.51 -5.83
CA SER A 834 -41.65 -8.64 -6.04
C SER A 834 -42.49 -7.38 -5.77
N GLY A 835 -41.89 -6.23 -5.40
CA GLY A 835 -42.67 -5.05 -4.97
C GLY A 835 -42.40 -3.70 -5.66
N LEU A 836 -41.25 -3.49 -6.33
CA LEU A 836 -40.77 -2.11 -6.61
C LEU A 836 -40.81 -1.65 -8.08
N LEU A 837 -41.10 -2.55 -9.03
CA LEU A 837 -41.31 -2.20 -10.43
C LEU A 837 -42.54 -1.29 -10.65
N GLY A 838 -43.53 -1.35 -9.75
CA GLY A 838 -44.72 -0.49 -9.78
C GLY A 838 -44.45 0.96 -9.36
N GLN A 839 -43.60 1.18 -8.36
CA GLN A 839 -43.28 2.53 -7.88
C GLN A 839 -42.29 3.28 -8.77
N ALA A 840 -41.40 2.55 -9.46
CA ALA A 840 -40.45 3.14 -10.42
C ALA A 840 -41.10 3.64 -11.73
N MET A 841 -42.27 3.10 -12.10
CA MET A 841 -42.98 3.51 -13.32
C MET A 841 -43.93 4.69 -13.11
N ASP A 842 -44.50 4.85 -11.91
CA ASP A 842 -45.44 5.95 -11.60
C ASP A 842 -44.76 7.31 -11.34
N MET A 843 -43.43 7.37 -11.12
CA MET A 843 -42.72 8.63 -10.85
C MET A 843 -42.04 9.26 -12.09
N VAL A 844 -42.05 8.59 -13.24
CA VAL A 844 -41.39 9.05 -14.48
C VAL A 844 -42.32 9.89 -15.36
N ASP A 845 -43.63 9.91 -15.09
CA ASP A 845 -44.59 10.69 -15.88
C ASP A 845 -45.09 11.93 -15.11
N THR A 846 -44.40 13.06 -15.27
CA THR A 846 -45.02 14.40 -15.36
C THR A 846 -43.97 15.45 -15.76
N GLY A 847 -43.96 15.85 -17.03
CA GLY A 847 -43.35 17.12 -17.46
C GLY A 847 -42.73 17.11 -18.86
N ALA A 848 -43.43 17.67 -19.84
CA ALA A 848 -43.03 17.84 -21.24
C ALA A 848 -41.69 18.61 -21.44
N PRO A 849 -41.00 18.43 -22.60
CA PRO A 849 -39.59 18.80 -22.77
C PRO A 849 -39.40 20.29 -23.14
N LYS A 850 -38.37 20.92 -22.57
CA LYS A 850 -37.81 22.19 -23.10
C LYS A 850 -36.52 21.91 -23.90
N PRO A 851 -36.29 22.60 -25.03
CA PRO A 851 -35.23 22.23 -25.96
C PRO A 851 -33.85 22.81 -25.60
N ALA A 852 -32.83 21.99 -25.89
CA ALA A 852 -31.43 22.25 -26.21
C ALA A 852 -30.45 22.75 -25.11
N LEU A 853 -29.63 21.81 -24.63
CA LEU A 853 -28.17 21.88 -24.81
C LEU A 853 -27.69 20.48 -25.21
N GLN A 854 -27.39 20.29 -26.49
CA GLN A 854 -26.60 19.12 -26.93
C GLN A 854 -25.16 19.32 -26.44
N SER A 855 -24.68 18.38 -25.64
CA SER A 855 -23.27 18.16 -25.32
C SER A 855 -23.00 16.66 -25.48
N PRO A 856 -21.84 16.25 -26.02
CA PRO A 856 -21.70 14.96 -26.69
C PRO A 856 -21.56 13.81 -25.69
N GLY A 857 -22.23 12.68 -25.97
CA GLY A 857 -21.83 11.30 -25.65
C GLY A 857 -21.62 10.84 -24.19
N TRP A 858 -21.47 11.75 -23.22
CA TRP A 858 -21.06 11.41 -21.85
C TRP A 858 -22.19 10.84 -20.98
N LEU A 859 -23.44 11.23 -21.26
CA LEU A 859 -24.64 10.74 -20.55
C LEU A 859 -24.94 9.26 -20.81
N ASP A 860 -24.61 8.74 -22.00
CA ASP A 860 -24.69 7.30 -22.29
C ASP A 860 -23.49 6.53 -21.70
N GLN A 861 -22.35 7.21 -21.48
CA GLN A 861 -21.18 6.66 -20.79
C GLN A 861 -21.40 6.56 -19.26
N ALA A 862 -22.07 7.54 -18.64
CA ALA A 862 -22.43 7.50 -17.23
C ALA A 862 -23.45 6.38 -16.92
N LYS A 863 -24.40 6.12 -17.83
CA LYS A 863 -25.34 5.00 -17.75
C LYS A 863 -24.66 3.63 -17.82
N GLY A 864 -23.53 3.51 -18.53
CA GLY A 864 -22.71 2.30 -18.54
C GLY A 864 -22.01 2.05 -17.20
N MET A 865 -21.37 3.09 -16.63
CA MET A 865 -20.64 2.97 -15.36
C MET A 865 -21.54 2.78 -14.14
N ALA A 866 -22.77 3.32 -14.15
CA ALA A 866 -23.77 3.07 -13.11
C ALA A 866 -24.29 1.62 -13.12
N LYS A 867 -24.28 0.96 -14.29
CA LYS A 867 -24.67 -0.45 -14.44
C LYS A 867 -23.63 -1.42 -13.84
N ASP A 868 -22.35 -1.11 -13.99
CA ASP A 868 -21.25 -1.92 -13.43
C ASP A 868 -21.06 -1.73 -11.91
N LEU A 869 -21.66 -0.69 -11.33
CA LEU A 869 -21.70 -0.45 -9.88
C LEU A 869 -22.96 -1.04 -9.20
N THR A 870 -23.90 -1.57 -9.99
CA THR A 870 -25.15 -2.20 -9.52
C THR A 870 -25.32 -3.65 -9.98
N GLY A 871 -24.23 -4.28 -10.46
CA GLY A 871 -24.17 -5.68 -10.90
C GLY A 871 -23.19 -6.50 -10.09
#